data_AF-A0A7C3SUQ9-F1
#
_entry.id   AF-A0A7C3SUQ9-F1
#
_cell.length_a   1.000
_cell.length_b   1.000
_cell.length_c   1.000
_cell.angle_alpha   90.00
_cell.angle_beta   90.00
_cell.angle_gamma   90.00
#
_symmetry.space_group_name_H-M   'P 1'
#
loop_
_entity.id
_entity.type
_entity.pdbx_description
1 polymer ?
#
loop_
_entity_poly.entity_id
_entity_poly.type
_entity_poly.pdbx_seq_one_letter_code
_entity_poly.pdbx_strand_id
1 'polypeptide(L)'
;MKKQLLCLYSLICVLFICQWNVYAFFPSGGFDAFNVLRLARWPFYEFDTNNDGKITTGEGVGIYIERGKRGFTDDEIEKVKEALKVWEDVPTSYACFRIIGYYEDPISLTTPDSLPTISMYVTEADDTGEDVEPDPETVDVGGGILGVTLTLFTVTDSVYEHNGQIYPISAGTVIDRDIVVSATAHRYNSESGDEPLADLKGTLVHELGHFLGLDHTPLNNLRAIYLNAGDQLPSYLIENPVVWMTMPDGMPQYIGATPTMFPIYFEVELPNGQREDGGKDLAPDDISGISWLYPRGAQENFFDIEHEARSRTRRGSGIPSIPLPGGHVVAWADVDNNPNTPRVPLFSTMVGLYEPLINKQLQGKFNLIGLWKTMEVPGKDGELFTPSYTLTLNALNGTGLDRQAPEGIPPSDVDSIQGPNSYSVTTRADTDYQTNFMSEVFHEVENVLDVSSKDAGTGLVWSFTKNVVVSATTGKTLPQMRTHLKPMFGDPNDVCPMNIIEVPTGGGTGTTTTTTGGTLGSISLSNDLRSFRDNYLMNSGMGIAFVDMYYTVAPMISKVILKSATMRYLFANSVYGIAWLIKNDIVRYLIGILILLVLWRKIKKMQSIKAKTTTLFIIFALSVLGWVPNAHSRIAFLNTDELVNKSNGVVNAEVISINSYMTETMRIYTDVEIKVKDTIKGSINENSSVIFTIPGGRVNGYAMVCSEMPEFKVGDKAILYLRYLPKSGKWTLYAGTRSVTVVTEDTQTGKQYVKPYSEYDSIFYNTDKKAIQSKSSVQKTDEPNTYISIEDYMLYLKSLVKQDK
;
A
#
# COMPACT_ATOMS: atom_id res chain seq x y z
N MET A 1 4.62 39.83 30.60
CA MET A 1 4.70 38.39 30.95
C MET A 1 3.35 37.69 30.93
N LYS A 2 2.60 37.48 32.05
CA LYS A 2 1.47 36.51 32.09
C LYS A 2 0.48 36.55 30.91
N LYS A 3 -0.01 37.73 30.47
CA LYS A 3 -0.89 37.82 29.29
C LYS A 3 -0.20 37.44 27.97
N GLN A 4 1.07 37.82 27.77
CA GLN A 4 1.86 37.42 26.61
C GLN A 4 2.18 35.92 26.64
N LEU A 5 2.42 35.34 27.82
CA LEU A 5 2.61 33.90 27.96
C LEU A 5 1.31 33.15 27.61
N LEU A 6 0.14 33.68 28.01
CA LEU A 6 -1.16 33.13 27.63
C LEU A 6 -1.42 33.24 26.12
N CYS A 7 -1.13 34.39 25.50
CA CYS A 7 -1.20 34.53 24.04
C CYS A 7 -0.24 33.58 23.33
N LEU A 8 0.99 33.39 23.82
CA LEU A 8 1.94 32.44 23.23
C LEU A 8 1.45 31.00 23.38
N TYR A 9 0.89 30.63 24.54
CA TYR A 9 0.31 29.30 24.75
C TYR A 9 -0.93 29.07 23.88
N SER A 10 -1.80 30.08 23.71
CA SER A 10 -2.93 30.02 22.79
C SER A 10 -2.49 29.95 21.32
N LEU A 11 -1.43 30.67 20.93
CA LEU A 11 -0.88 30.62 19.57
C LEU A 11 -0.27 29.24 19.29
N ILE A 12 0.48 28.68 20.25
CA ILE A 12 1.02 27.31 20.18
C ILE A 12 -0.12 26.30 20.12
N CYS A 13 -1.17 26.42 20.95
CA CYS A 13 -2.33 25.54 20.87
C CYS A 13 -3.09 25.65 19.54
N VAL A 14 -3.20 26.84 18.94
CA VAL A 14 -3.79 27.01 17.60
C VAL A 14 -2.90 26.40 16.52
N LEU A 15 -1.58 26.57 16.59
CA LEU A 15 -0.64 25.93 15.67
C LEU A 15 -0.64 24.39 15.79
N PHE A 16 -0.85 23.84 16.99
CA PHE A 16 -1.04 22.40 17.22
C PHE A 16 -2.46 21.88 16.92
N ILE A 17 -3.41 22.75 16.54
CA ILE A 17 -4.74 22.35 16.07
C ILE A 17 -4.77 22.21 14.53
N CYS A 18 -3.85 22.87 13.81
CA CYS A 18 -3.78 22.84 12.34
C CYS A 18 -2.79 21.79 11.80
N GLN A 19 -2.86 20.55 12.31
CA GLN A 19 -2.15 19.38 11.77
C GLN A 19 -3.09 18.16 11.72
N TRP A 20 -4.17 18.29 10.95
CA TRP A 20 -5.06 17.17 10.58
C TRP A 20 -4.77 16.81 9.11
N ASN A 21 -3.64 16.15 8.88
CA ASN A 21 -3.26 15.59 7.59
C ASN A 21 -3.56 14.09 7.63
N VAL A 22 -4.80 13.73 7.32
CA VAL A 22 -5.26 12.34 7.19
C VAL A 22 -6.09 12.24 5.91
N TYR A 23 -5.84 11.21 5.12
CA TYR A 23 -5.70 11.35 3.66
C TYR A 23 -6.40 10.17 2.91
N ALA A 24 -6.35 10.10 1.56
CA ALA A 24 -7.41 9.48 0.73
C ALA A 24 -7.02 8.38 -0.29
N PHE A 25 -7.99 7.52 -0.68
CA PHE A 25 -7.89 6.37 -1.62
C PHE A 25 -6.65 5.50 -1.35
N PHE A 26 -5.87 5.14 -2.38
CA PHE A 26 -4.56 4.49 -2.32
C PHE A 26 -3.48 5.38 -2.95
N PRO A 27 -2.77 6.21 -2.17
CA PRO A 27 -1.73 7.11 -2.65
C PRO A 27 -0.33 6.58 -2.29
N SER A 28 0.62 6.75 -3.19
CA SER A 28 2.03 6.42 -2.94
C SER A 28 2.57 7.27 -1.77
N GLY A 29 3.04 6.63 -0.70
CA GLY A 29 3.32 7.36 0.55
C GLY A 29 4.10 6.58 1.61
N GLY A 30 4.32 7.22 2.75
CA GLY A 30 5.04 6.63 3.87
C GLY A 30 4.99 7.46 5.15
N PHE A 31 5.16 6.80 6.28
CA PHE A 31 5.36 7.44 7.59
C PHE A 31 6.85 7.64 7.87
N ASP A 32 7.23 8.89 8.17
CA ASP A 32 8.60 9.21 8.56
C ASP A 32 8.98 8.68 9.95
N ALA A 33 10.22 8.89 10.38
CA ALA A 33 10.71 8.45 11.70
C ALA A 33 9.96 9.09 12.91
N PHE A 34 9.20 10.16 12.68
CA PHE A 34 8.33 10.80 13.68
C PHE A 34 6.87 10.36 13.56
N ASN A 35 6.57 9.47 12.61
CA ASN A 35 5.25 8.97 12.25
C ASN A 35 4.32 10.08 11.72
N VAL A 36 4.87 11.03 10.97
CA VAL A 36 4.10 11.95 10.12
C VAL A 36 3.97 11.34 8.74
N LEU A 37 2.75 11.34 8.19
CA LEU A 37 2.46 10.87 6.83
C LEU A 37 3.04 11.83 5.78
N ARG A 38 3.84 11.26 4.87
CA ARG A 38 4.42 11.90 3.69
C ARG A 38 3.89 11.18 2.45
N LEU A 39 3.19 11.89 1.58
CA LEU A 39 2.77 11.38 0.27
C LEU A 39 3.87 11.73 -0.73
N ALA A 40 4.22 10.84 -1.67
CA ALA A 40 5.08 11.25 -2.80
C ALA A 40 4.25 12.05 -3.80
N ARG A 41 4.52 13.35 -3.85
CA ARG A 41 3.86 14.28 -4.77
C ARG A 41 4.87 15.18 -5.47
N TRP A 42 4.49 15.61 -6.66
CA TRP A 42 5.07 16.78 -7.30
C TRP A 42 4.76 18.03 -6.47
N PRO A 43 5.71 18.97 -6.32
CA PRO A 43 5.45 20.20 -5.58
C PRO A 43 4.53 21.12 -6.39
N PHE A 44 3.53 21.71 -5.72
CA PHE A 44 2.45 22.47 -6.35
C PHE A 44 2.90 23.59 -7.31
N TYR A 45 4.09 24.17 -7.11
CA TYR A 45 4.61 25.22 -7.97
C TYR A 45 4.95 24.73 -9.40
N GLU A 46 5.06 23.42 -9.66
CA GLU A 46 5.24 22.92 -11.04
C GLU A 46 3.95 23.09 -11.85
N PHE A 47 2.78 22.96 -11.20
CA PHE A 47 1.45 23.06 -11.83
C PHE A 47 0.90 24.49 -11.88
N ASP A 48 1.23 25.33 -10.90
CA ASP A 48 0.89 26.77 -10.83
C ASP A 48 2.18 27.55 -10.51
N THR A 49 3.03 27.69 -11.51
CA THR A 49 4.37 28.33 -11.43
C THR A 49 4.29 29.82 -11.14
N ASN A 50 3.18 30.45 -11.55
CA ASN A 50 2.94 31.87 -11.39
C ASN A 50 2.09 32.22 -10.15
N ASN A 51 1.47 31.22 -9.53
CA ASN A 51 0.59 31.30 -8.36
C ASN A 51 -0.65 32.19 -8.60
N ASP A 52 -1.35 32.03 -9.74
CA ASP A 52 -2.63 32.71 -10.02
C ASP A 52 -3.88 31.84 -9.85
N GLY A 53 -3.72 30.59 -9.41
CA GLY A 53 -4.80 29.64 -9.12
C GLY A 53 -5.41 28.99 -10.37
N LYS A 54 -4.63 28.87 -11.46
CA LYS A 54 -5.03 28.23 -12.71
C LYS A 54 -3.91 27.35 -13.24
N ILE A 55 -4.20 26.65 -14.32
CA ILE A 55 -3.19 26.06 -15.20
C ILE A 55 -3.11 26.99 -16.41
N THR A 56 -1.94 27.56 -16.69
CA THR A 56 -1.70 28.40 -17.87
C THR A 56 -0.68 27.76 -18.83
N THR A 57 -0.61 28.26 -20.06
CA THR A 57 0.23 27.66 -21.11
C THR A 57 1.71 27.80 -20.78
N GLY A 58 2.39 26.67 -20.53
CA GLY A 58 3.79 26.62 -20.11
C GLY A 58 4.00 26.24 -18.64
N GLU A 59 2.92 25.82 -17.96
CA GLU A 59 2.94 25.21 -16.62
C GLU A 59 2.66 23.71 -16.69
N GLY A 60 2.84 22.99 -15.59
CA GLY A 60 2.83 21.53 -15.54
C GLY A 60 4.22 20.92 -15.42
N VAL A 61 4.28 19.69 -14.92
CA VAL A 61 5.54 18.95 -14.69
C VAL A 61 6.28 18.80 -16.02
N GLY A 62 7.57 19.19 -16.01
CA GLY A 62 8.42 19.10 -17.19
C GLY A 62 8.73 17.66 -17.55
N ILE A 63 8.34 17.23 -18.76
CA ILE A 63 8.58 15.89 -19.29
C ILE A 63 9.36 15.96 -20.61
N TYR A 64 10.33 15.07 -20.80
CA TYR A 64 10.91 14.74 -22.10
C TYR A 64 10.32 13.45 -22.68
N ILE A 65 10.08 13.41 -23.99
CA ILE A 65 9.55 12.21 -24.67
C ILE A 65 10.59 11.68 -25.66
N GLU A 66 10.88 10.38 -25.60
CA GLU A 66 11.82 9.71 -26.51
C GLU A 66 11.22 9.59 -27.92
N ARG A 67 12.04 9.76 -28.97
CA ARG A 67 11.56 9.79 -30.35
C ARG A 67 12.51 9.07 -31.31
N GLY A 68 11.94 8.59 -32.42
CA GLY A 68 12.68 7.98 -33.53
C GLY A 68 12.80 6.47 -33.38
N LYS A 69 13.75 5.86 -34.10
CA LYS A 69 13.86 4.40 -34.25
C LYS A 69 14.00 3.62 -32.94
N ARG A 70 14.55 4.28 -31.93
CA ARG A 70 14.85 3.76 -30.59
C ARG A 70 13.75 4.07 -29.58
N GLY A 71 12.94 5.10 -29.85
CA GLY A 71 11.88 5.59 -28.98
C GLY A 71 10.50 5.42 -29.60
N PHE A 72 9.62 6.39 -29.35
CA PHE A 72 8.30 6.45 -29.97
C PHE A 72 8.35 7.00 -31.40
N THR A 73 7.49 6.44 -32.26
CA THR A 73 7.13 7.01 -33.56
C THR A 73 6.20 8.21 -33.42
N ASP A 74 6.03 9.02 -34.45
CA ASP A 74 5.19 10.23 -34.40
C ASP A 74 3.71 9.90 -34.05
N ASP A 75 3.17 8.79 -34.57
CA ASP A 75 1.81 8.34 -34.26
C ASP A 75 1.68 7.81 -32.82
N GLU A 76 2.73 7.21 -32.26
CA GLU A 76 2.76 6.81 -30.85
C GLU A 76 2.91 8.03 -29.92
N ILE A 77 3.64 9.08 -30.34
CA ILE A 77 3.77 10.33 -29.60
C ILE A 77 2.42 11.05 -29.45
N GLU A 78 1.51 10.95 -30.43
CA GLU A 78 0.14 11.43 -30.24
C GLU A 78 -0.62 10.60 -29.20
N LYS A 79 -0.41 9.27 -29.12
CA LYS A 79 -0.96 8.45 -28.02
C LYS A 79 -0.40 8.83 -26.65
N VAL A 80 0.90 9.19 -26.55
CA VAL A 80 1.49 9.73 -25.32
C VAL A 80 0.80 11.04 -24.92
N LYS A 81 0.58 11.95 -25.87
CA LYS A 81 -0.16 13.21 -25.62
C LYS A 81 -1.60 12.95 -25.18
N GLU A 82 -2.29 11.99 -25.79
CA GLU A 82 -3.63 11.58 -25.35
C GLU A 82 -3.65 11.03 -23.93
N ALA A 83 -2.66 10.23 -23.53
CA ALA A 83 -2.56 9.69 -22.17
C ALA A 83 -2.28 10.79 -21.12
N LEU A 84 -1.42 11.76 -21.44
CA LEU A 84 -1.20 12.98 -20.63
C LEU A 84 -2.50 13.81 -20.53
N LYS A 85 -3.22 13.96 -21.65
CA LYS A 85 -4.44 14.76 -21.76
C LYS A 85 -5.57 14.25 -20.85
N VAL A 86 -5.70 12.93 -20.67
CA VAL A 86 -6.71 12.28 -19.81
C VAL A 86 -6.63 12.77 -18.36
N TRP A 87 -5.43 12.87 -17.78
CA TRP A 87 -5.25 13.38 -16.41
C TRP A 87 -5.41 14.90 -16.31
N GLU A 88 -4.94 15.65 -17.31
CA GLU A 88 -5.11 17.11 -17.42
C GLU A 88 -6.57 17.56 -17.48
N ASP A 89 -7.44 16.70 -18.00
CA ASP A 89 -8.84 17.01 -18.22
C ASP A 89 -9.71 16.88 -16.96
N VAL A 90 -9.16 16.40 -15.84
CA VAL A 90 -9.88 16.38 -14.57
C VAL A 90 -10.05 17.82 -14.06
N PRO A 91 -11.25 18.44 -14.13
CA PRO A 91 -11.42 19.87 -13.92
C PRO A 91 -11.21 20.29 -12.45
N THR A 92 -11.28 19.32 -11.56
CA THR A 92 -11.03 19.43 -10.12
C THR A 92 -9.58 19.13 -9.72
N SER A 93 -8.66 18.95 -10.67
CA SER A 93 -7.22 18.77 -10.42
C SER A 93 -6.35 19.88 -11.03
N TYR A 94 -5.21 20.14 -10.39
CA TYR A 94 -4.08 20.90 -10.95
C TYR A 94 -3.11 20.01 -11.75
N ALA A 95 -3.29 18.69 -11.77
CA ALA A 95 -2.39 17.79 -12.50
C ALA A 95 -2.30 18.18 -13.99
N CYS A 96 -1.11 18.54 -14.45
CA CYS A 96 -0.82 18.83 -15.85
C CYS A 96 0.66 18.70 -16.19
N PHE A 97 0.95 18.67 -17.49
CA PHE A 97 2.26 18.31 -18.00
C PHE A 97 2.77 19.32 -19.02
N ARG A 98 4.09 19.42 -19.12
CA ARG A 98 4.77 20.30 -20.06
C ARG A 98 5.86 19.53 -20.78
N ILE A 99 5.56 19.11 -22.01
CA ILE A 99 6.55 18.52 -22.91
C ILE A 99 7.65 19.57 -23.17
N ILE A 100 8.83 19.36 -22.58
CA ILE A 100 10.00 20.26 -22.69
C ILE A 100 10.64 20.12 -24.08
N GLY A 101 10.61 18.91 -24.63
CA GLY A 101 11.10 18.59 -25.96
C GLY A 101 11.08 17.09 -26.22
N TYR A 102 11.75 16.69 -27.29
CA TYR A 102 11.98 15.29 -27.66
C TYR A 102 13.48 15.00 -27.70
N TYR A 103 13.87 13.77 -27.43
CA TYR A 103 15.25 13.30 -27.56
C TYR A 103 15.32 12.04 -28.43
N GLU A 104 16.45 11.87 -29.13
CA GLU A 104 16.70 10.78 -30.09
C GLU A 104 17.96 10.00 -29.66
N ASP A 105 18.11 9.77 -28.35
CA ASP A 105 19.15 8.97 -27.69
C ASP A 105 18.48 7.83 -26.90
N PRO A 106 19.02 6.59 -26.90
CA PRO A 106 18.43 5.47 -26.17
C PRO A 106 18.54 5.69 -24.65
N ILE A 107 17.41 5.69 -23.94
CA ILE A 107 17.23 5.78 -22.47
C ILE A 107 18.50 6.22 -21.75
N SER A 108 18.82 7.53 -21.79
CA SER A 108 20.14 8.05 -21.41
C SER A 108 20.39 8.07 -19.91
N LEU A 109 20.65 6.90 -19.36
CA LEU A 109 21.07 6.66 -17.97
C LEU A 109 22.52 7.12 -17.72
N THR A 110 23.10 7.90 -18.66
CA THR A 110 24.50 8.38 -18.66
C THR A 110 24.62 9.90 -18.43
N THR A 111 23.58 10.68 -18.70
CA THR A 111 23.49 12.11 -18.40
C THR A 111 22.67 12.33 -17.12
N PRO A 112 23.19 13.02 -16.09
CA PRO A 112 22.39 13.38 -14.92
C PRO A 112 21.50 14.57 -15.27
N ASP A 113 20.19 14.36 -15.27
CA ASP A 113 19.24 15.43 -15.01
C ASP A 113 18.26 15.04 -13.90
N SER A 114 17.25 15.88 -13.69
CA SER A 114 16.15 15.65 -12.75
C SER A 114 14.84 16.05 -13.45
N LEU A 115 14.69 15.60 -14.70
CA LEU A 115 13.60 15.96 -15.60
C LEU A 115 12.96 14.67 -16.14
N PRO A 116 11.80 14.26 -15.60
CA PRO A 116 11.02 13.11 -16.04
C PRO A 116 11.07 12.76 -17.52
N THR A 117 11.42 11.52 -17.84
CA THR A 117 11.29 10.98 -19.20
C THR A 117 10.08 10.06 -19.37
N ILE A 118 9.49 10.06 -20.57
CA ILE A 118 8.66 8.96 -21.05
C ILE A 118 9.41 8.31 -22.22
N SER A 119 9.76 7.04 -22.04
CA SER A 119 10.64 6.24 -22.89
C SER A 119 9.95 5.00 -23.45
N MET A 120 10.40 4.52 -24.60
CA MET A 120 10.01 3.24 -25.19
C MET A 120 11.23 2.33 -25.23
N TYR A 121 11.22 1.25 -24.45
CA TYR A 121 12.29 0.26 -24.49
C TYR A 121 12.13 -0.67 -25.69
N VAL A 122 13.07 -0.61 -26.64
CA VAL A 122 13.03 -1.35 -27.91
C VAL A 122 14.05 -2.48 -27.90
N THR A 123 13.58 -3.72 -28.04
CA THR A 123 14.41 -4.94 -27.98
C THR A 123 14.81 -5.44 -29.36
N GLU A 124 15.75 -6.39 -29.40
CA GLU A 124 16.15 -7.07 -30.65
C GLU A 124 15.04 -7.94 -31.28
N ALA A 125 13.91 -8.14 -30.58
CA ALA A 125 12.72 -8.80 -31.14
C ALA A 125 11.75 -7.82 -31.83
N ASP A 126 12.01 -6.52 -31.73
CA ASP A 126 11.20 -5.43 -32.29
C ASP A 126 11.85 -4.79 -33.54
N ASP A 127 13.03 -5.30 -33.96
CA ASP A 127 13.81 -4.80 -35.09
C ASP A 127 13.12 -5.10 -36.43
N THR A 128 12.60 -4.06 -37.08
CA THR A 128 11.98 -4.14 -38.41
C THR A 128 12.93 -3.71 -39.55
N GLY A 129 14.22 -3.52 -39.26
CA GLY A 129 15.26 -3.21 -40.23
C GLY A 129 15.56 -1.72 -40.38
N GLU A 130 14.93 -1.04 -41.34
CA GLU A 130 15.30 0.37 -41.63
C GLU A 130 14.61 1.40 -40.71
N ASP A 131 13.53 1.07 -40.01
CA ASP A 131 12.70 2.04 -39.28
C ASP A 131 12.69 1.91 -37.74
N VAL A 132 13.15 0.78 -37.18
CA VAL A 132 13.28 0.54 -35.73
C VAL A 132 14.73 0.10 -35.44
N GLU A 133 15.28 0.48 -34.28
CA GLU A 133 16.68 0.15 -33.91
C GLU A 133 16.78 -0.26 -32.43
N PRO A 134 17.16 -1.51 -32.10
CA PRO A 134 17.20 -2.02 -30.73
C PRO A 134 18.16 -1.30 -29.79
N ASP A 135 17.79 -1.19 -28.52
CA ASP A 135 18.56 -0.48 -27.49
C ASP A 135 19.95 -1.09 -27.21
N PRO A 136 20.97 -0.24 -26.93
CA PRO A 136 22.13 -0.68 -26.17
C PRO A 136 21.64 -1.06 -24.77
N GLU A 137 22.07 -2.22 -24.27
CA GLU A 137 21.63 -2.73 -22.97
C GLU A 137 22.09 -1.81 -21.83
N THR A 138 21.18 -0.98 -21.33
CA THR A 138 21.37 -0.12 -20.16
C THR A 138 20.56 -0.64 -18.97
N VAL A 139 19.24 -0.75 -19.13
CA VAL A 139 18.29 -1.43 -18.23
C VAL A 139 17.24 -2.16 -19.05
N ASP A 140 16.98 -3.41 -18.70
CA ASP A 140 15.89 -4.20 -19.27
C ASP A 140 14.73 -4.24 -18.26
N VAL A 141 13.54 -3.81 -18.70
CA VAL A 141 12.30 -3.96 -17.93
C VAL A 141 11.72 -5.37 -18.01
N GLY A 142 12.19 -6.20 -18.95
CA GLY A 142 11.78 -7.58 -19.13
C GLY A 142 10.64 -7.77 -20.13
N GLY A 143 10.70 -8.85 -20.91
CA GLY A 143 9.76 -9.19 -22.00
C GLY A 143 8.39 -9.71 -21.52
N GLY A 144 7.88 -9.18 -20.41
CA GLY A 144 6.59 -9.53 -19.81
C GLY A 144 5.95 -8.44 -18.95
N ILE A 145 6.60 -7.27 -18.83
CA ILE A 145 6.04 -6.09 -18.19
C ILE A 145 5.55 -5.13 -19.28
N LEU A 146 4.38 -4.52 -19.06
CA LEU A 146 3.80 -3.56 -20.02
C LEU A 146 4.55 -2.23 -19.97
N GLY A 147 4.66 -1.64 -18.77
CA GLY A 147 5.49 -0.48 -18.50
C GLY A 147 5.87 -0.43 -17.01
N VAL A 148 6.79 0.47 -16.67
CA VAL A 148 7.17 0.75 -15.28
C VAL A 148 7.35 2.24 -15.03
N THR A 149 7.09 2.67 -13.79
CA THR A 149 7.36 4.01 -13.27
C THR A 149 8.51 3.95 -12.27
N LEU A 150 9.61 4.62 -12.57
CA LEU A 150 10.80 4.71 -11.71
C LEU A 150 10.71 5.96 -10.82
N THR A 151 10.21 5.83 -9.60
CA THR A 151 10.07 6.95 -8.66
C THR A 151 11.32 7.15 -7.80
N LEU A 152 12.03 8.26 -7.97
CA LEU A 152 13.07 8.75 -7.06
C LEU A 152 12.51 9.88 -6.17
N PHE A 153 12.65 9.74 -4.85
CA PHE A 153 12.04 10.68 -3.90
C PHE A 153 12.77 10.69 -2.54
N THR A 154 12.29 11.52 -1.59
CA THR A 154 12.83 11.58 -0.21
C THR A 154 11.81 11.18 0.87
N VAL A 155 12.22 10.25 1.74
CA VAL A 155 11.42 9.78 2.90
C VAL A 155 11.44 10.78 4.07
N THR A 156 12.53 11.52 4.20
CA THR A 156 12.77 12.51 5.27
C THR A 156 13.35 13.79 4.67
N ASP A 157 13.22 14.92 5.38
CA ASP A 157 13.82 16.19 4.95
C ASP A 157 15.33 15.98 4.74
N SER A 158 15.81 16.29 3.54
CA SER A 158 17.13 15.89 3.03
C SER A 158 17.80 17.05 2.27
N VAL A 159 19.02 16.82 1.80
CA VAL A 159 19.77 17.77 0.98
C VAL A 159 20.34 17.10 -0.27
N TYR A 160 20.10 17.73 -1.41
CA TYR A 160 20.70 17.39 -2.70
C TYR A 160 21.83 18.38 -2.99
N GLU A 161 23.03 17.88 -3.27
CA GLU A 161 24.16 18.71 -3.69
C GLU A 161 24.39 18.53 -5.19
N HIS A 162 24.25 19.61 -5.95
CA HIS A 162 24.45 19.62 -7.40
C HIS A 162 25.36 20.79 -7.76
N ASN A 163 26.47 20.52 -8.48
CA ASN A 163 27.50 21.50 -8.84
C ASN A 163 28.01 22.36 -7.64
N GLY A 164 28.06 21.78 -6.44
CA GLY A 164 28.48 22.45 -5.21
C GLY A 164 27.44 23.41 -4.61
N GLN A 165 26.20 23.42 -5.12
CA GLN A 165 25.06 24.10 -4.49
C GLN A 165 24.20 23.08 -3.75
N ILE A 166 23.74 23.44 -2.55
CA ILE A 166 22.96 22.57 -1.67
C ILE A 166 21.49 23.01 -1.69
N TYR A 167 20.63 22.11 -2.15
CA TYR A 167 19.18 22.29 -2.24
C TYR A 167 18.49 21.48 -1.14
N PRO A 168 17.73 22.11 -0.22
CA PRO A 168 16.94 21.38 0.77
C PRO A 168 15.69 20.79 0.12
N ILE A 169 15.48 19.49 0.28
CA ILE A 169 14.33 18.76 -0.25
C ILE A 169 13.46 18.30 0.93
N SER A 170 12.15 18.49 0.82
CA SER A 170 11.19 18.18 1.90
C SER A 170 10.70 16.72 1.80
N ALA A 171 10.46 16.08 2.94
CA ALA A 171 9.97 14.71 2.97
C ALA A 171 8.63 14.56 2.22
N GLY A 172 8.57 13.64 1.25
CA GLY A 172 7.45 13.45 0.33
C GLY A 172 7.56 14.20 -1.00
N THR A 173 8.60 15.01 -1.21
CA THR A 173 8.90 15.58 -2.54
C THR A 173 9.46 14.48 -3.44
N VAL A 174 8.77 14.26 -4.58
CA VAL A 174 9.33 13.56 -5.74
C VAL A 174 10.50 14.38 -6.29
N ILE A 175 11.62 13.73 -6.59
CA ILE A 175 12.79 14.34 -7.23
C ILE A 175 12.73 14.09 -8.74
N ASP A 176 12.44 12.85 -9.10
CA ASP A 176 12.42 12.38 -10.48
C ASP A 176 11.46 11.19 -10.60
N ARG A 177 10.85 11.03 -11.77
CA ARG A 177 9.83 10.01 -12.05
C ARG A 177 9.74 9.78 -13.56
N ASP A 178 10.09 8.59 -14.01
CA ASP A 178 10.14 8.26 -15.43
C ASP A 178 9.26 7.07 -15.74
N ILE A 179 8.69 7.05 -16.94
CA ILE A 179 7.90 5.94 -17.45
C ILE A 179 8.70 5.26 -18.55
N VAL A 180 8.95 3.96 -18.42
CA VAL A 180 9.56 3.13 -19.46
C VAL A 180 8.54 2.09 -19.91
N VAL A 181 8.13 2.17 -21.18
CA VAL A 181 7.14 1.27 -21.78
C VAL A 181 7.81 0.22 -22.66
N SER A 182 7.34 -1.03 -22.63
CA SER A 182 7.86 -2.13 -23.44
C SER A 182 7.33 -2.06 -24.88
N ALA A 183 8.23 -1.95 -25.88
CA ALA A 183 7.84 -1.96 -27.29
C ALA A 183 7.16 -3.28 -27.68
N THR A 184 7.72 -4.42 -27.23
CA THR A 184 7.22 -5.78 -27.53
C THR A 184 5.82 -6.05 -26.97
N ALA A 185 5.35 -5.25 -26.00
CA ALA A 185 3.99 -5.35 -25.47
C ALA A 185 2.96 -4.51 -26.26
N HIS A 186 3.41 -3.51 -27.05
CA HIS A 186 2.54 -2.46 -27.61
C HIS A 186 2.64 -2.30 -29.13
N ARG A 187 3.66 -2.89 -29.77
CA ARG A 187 3.84 -2.94 -31.23
C ARG A 187 3.45 -4.31 -31.78
N TYR A 188 2.89 -4.32 -32.98
CA TYR A 188 2.63 -5.54 -33.74
C TYR A 188 3.95 -6.15 -34.20
N ASN A 189 4.16 -7.46 -33.96
CA ASN A 189 5.38 -8.12 -34.36
C ASN A 189 5.27 -8.63 -35.81
N SER A 190 6.06 -8.05 -36.73
CA SER A 190 6.01 -8.41 -38.15
C SER A 190 6.67 -9.74 -38.52
N GLU A 191 7.49 -10.33 -37.65
CA GLU A 191 8.12 -11.63 -37.90
C GLU A 191 7.25 -12.81 -37.46
N SER A 192 6.64 -12.73 -36.26
CA SER A 192 5.73 -13.77 -35.76
C SER A 192 4.29 -13.59 -36.23
N GLY A 193 3.87 -12.34 -36.49
CA GLY A 193 2.48 -11.98 -36.77
C GLY A 193 1.62 -11.77 -35.50
N ASP A 194 2.26 -11.60 -34.34
CA ASP A 194 1.55 -11.37 -33.07
C ASP A 194 1.02 -9.93 -32.97
N GLU A 195 -0.25 -9.81 -32.55
CA GLU A 195 -0.88 -8.54 -32.19
C GLU A 195 -0.34 -8.01 -30.84
N PRO A 196 -0.40 -6.69 -30.58
CA PRO A 196 -0.02 -6.10 -29.29
C PRO A 196 -0.71 -6.77 -28.09
N LEU A 197 0.03 -6.92 -26.98
CA LEU A 197 -0.46 -7.51 -25.74
C LEU A 197 -1.34 -6.56 -24.92
N ALA A 198 -1.16 -5.24 -25.09
CA ALA A 198 -1.92 -4.18 -24.42
C ALA A 198 -2.01 -2.92 -25.30
N ASP A 199 -2.88 -1.98 -24.94
CA ASP A 199 -2.98 -0.68 -25.63
C ASP A 199 -2.02 0.34 -25.01
N LEU A 200 -1.18 0.95 -25.86
CA LEU A 200 -0.17 1.92 -25.41
C LEU A 200 -0.77 3.08 -24.59
N LYS A 201 -1.98 3.55 -24.93
CA LYS A 201 -2.64 4.63 -24.19
C LYS A 201 -3.10 4.14 -22.81
N GLY A 202 -3.69 2.94 -22.72
CA GLY A 202 -4.17 2.40 -21.44
C GLY A 202 -3.02 2.11 -20.46
N THR A 203 -1.92 1.53 -20.94
CA THR A 203 -0.68 1.39 -20.16
C THR A 203 -0.13 2.74 -19.71
N LEU A 204 -0.05 3.73 -20.61
CA LEU A 204 0.47 5.05 -20.26
C LEU A 204 -0.40 5.82 -19.25
N VAL A 205 -1.74 5.73 -19.33
CA VAL A 205 -2.61 6.37 -18.33
C VAL A 205 -2.43 5.72 -16.95
N HIS A 206 -2.24 4.40 -16.86
CA HIS A 206 -1.93 3.69 -15.60
C HIS A 206 -0.59 4.15 -15.00
N GLU A 207 0.49 4.12 -15.78
CA GLU A 207 1.81 4.60 -15.32
C GLU A 207 1.79 6.10 -15.01
N LEU A 208 0.98 6.91 -15.70
CA LEU A 208 0.78 8.33 -15.34
C LEU A 208 0.00 8.51 -14.02
N GLY A 209 -0.81 7.54 -13.59
CA GLY A 209 -1.39 7.53 -12.25
C GLY A 209 -0.31 7.36 -11.17
N HIS A 210 0.60 6.39 -11.35
CA HIS A 210 1.80 6.25 -10.52
C HIS A 210 2.70 7.49 -10.56
N PHE A 211 2.90 8.07 -11.75
CA PHE A 211 3.67 9.29 -11.96
C PHE A 211 3.14 10.46 -11.13
N LEU A 212 1.81 10.62 -11.10
CA LEU A 212 1.13 11.66 -10.33
C LEU A 212 1.07 11.33 -8.83
N GLY A 213 1.25 10.07 -8.43
CA GLY A 213 1.38 9.62 -7.05
C GLY A 213 0.20 8.81 -6.52
N LEU A 214 -0.70 8.35 -7.39
CA LEU A 214 -1.63 7.26 -7.08
C LEU A 214 -0.88 5.93 -6.96
N ASP A 215 -1.55 4.94 -6.40
CA ASP A 215 -1.07 3.57 -6.24
C ASP A 215 -2.24 2.59 -6.39
N HIS A 216 -1.97 1.28 -6.37
CA HIS A 216 -2.99 0.30 -6.77
C HIS A 216 -4.19 0.18 -5.82
N THR A 217 -5.34 -0.10 -6.41
CA THR A 217 -6.61 -0.31 -5.71
C THR A 217 -7.22 -1.70 -6.00
N PRO A 218 -7.83 -2.38 -5.02
CA PRO A 218 -8.57 -3.63 -5.22
C PRO A 218 -10.02 -3.40 -5.68
N LEU A 219 -10.46 -2.14 -5.76
CA LEU A 219 -11.77 -1.74 -6.30
C LEU A 219 -11.92 -2.20 -7.75
N ASN A 220 -13.05 -2.79 -8.09
CA ASN A 220 -13.31 -3.27 -9.45
C ASN A 220 -14.81 -3.45 -9.73
N ASN A 221 -15.20 -3.37 -10.99
CA ASN A 221 -16.55 -3.72 -11.47
C ASN A 221 -16.46 -4.84 -12.54
N LEU A 222 -15.54 -5.78 -12.33
CA LEU A 222 -15.10 -6.75 -13.34
C LEU A 222 -15.86 -8.08 -13.28
N ARG A 223 -16.04 -8.70 -14.45
CA ARG A 223 -16.39 -10.11 -14.61
C ARG A 223 -15.22 -10.90 -15.23
N ALA A 224 -15.03 -12.11 -14.74
CA ALA A 224 -14.11 -13.09 -15.33
C ALA A 224 -14.79 -13.84 -16.49
N ILE A 225 -14.15 -13.85 -17.67
CA ILE A 225 -14.57 -14.64 -18.83
C ILE A 225 -13.68 -15.87 -18.97
N TYR A 226 -14.30 -17.05 -19.09
CA TYR A 226 -13.65 -18.34 -19.28
C TYR A 226 -14.05 -18.88 -20.66
N LEU A 227 -13.08 -19.22 -21.52
CA LEU A 227 -13.36 -19.70 -22.87
C LEU A 227 -13.82 -21.17 -22.90
N ASN A 228 -13.36 -22.01 -21.97
CA ASN A 228 -13.67 -23.44 -21.92
C ASN A 228 -14.28 -23.85 -20.57
N ALA A 229 -15.19 -24.83 -20.61
CA ALA A 229 -15.81 -25.39 -19.41
C ALA A 229 -14.81 -26.23 -18.61
N GLY A 230 -14.21 -25.62 -17.57
CA GLY A 230 -13.18 -26.24 -16.73
C GLY A 230 -11.90 -25.42 -16.61
N ASP A 231 -11.78 -24.33 -17.37
CA ASP A 231 -10.78 -23.29 -17.12
C ASP A 231 -10.96 -22.75 -15.69
N GLN A 232 -9.85 -22.56 -14.98
CA GLN A 232 -9.86 -21.99 -13.62
C GLN A 232 -9.35 -20.56 -13.57
N LEU A 233 -8.85 -20.04 -14.69
CA LEU A 233 -8.35 -18.67 -14.81
C LEU A 233 -9.21 -17.93 -15.84
N PRO A 234 -9.50 -16.64 -15.64
CA PRO A 234 -10.08 -15.82 -16.69
C PRO A 234 -9.14 -15.80 -17.91
N SER A 235 -9.71 -15.97 -19.09
CA SER A 235 -9.06 -15.60 -20.36
C SER A 235 -9.11 -14.09 -20.58
N TYR A 236 -10.13 -13.42 -20.01
CA TYR A 236 -10.28 -11.96 -20.01
C TYR A 236 -10.93 -11.51 -18.70
N LEU A 237 -10.49 -10.35 -18.19
CA LEU A 237 -11.25 -9.55 -17.23
C LEU A 237 -11.99 -8.46 -18.00
N ILE A 238 -13.31 -8.37 -17.83
CA ILE A 238 -14.15 -7.45 -18.61
C ILE A 238 -15.05 -6.61 -17.69
N GLU A 239 -15.16 -5.32 -17.98
CA GLU A 239 -16.20 -4.43 -17.47
C GLU A 239 -17.25 -4.11 -18.55
N ASN A 240 -18.48 -3.78 -18.15
CA ASN A 240 -19.40 -2.98 -18.95
C ASN A 240 -19.36 -1.53 -18.46
N PRO A 241 -19.35 -0.51 -19.32
CA PRO A 241 -19.40 0.88 -18.89
C PRO A 241 -20.79 1.17 -18.28
N VAL A 242 -20.82 1.80 -17.11
CA VAL A 242 -22.03 1.92 -16.25
C VAL A 242 -22.22 3.30 -15.60
N VAL A 243 -21.18 4.14 -15.50
CA VAL A 243 -21.29 5.50 -14.95
C VAL A 243 -21.52 6.46 -16.10
N TRP A 244 -22.58 7.27 -16.06
CA TRP A 244 -22.83 8.30 -17.07
C TRP A 244 -22.15 9.61 -16.69
N MET A 245 -21.37 10.19 -17.61
CA MET A 245 -20.63 11.43 -17.39
C MET A 245 -20.44 12.21 -18.70
N THR A 246 -20.51 13.54 -18.61
CA THR A 246 -20.11 14.45 -19.69
C THR A 246 -18.59 14.57 -19.71
N MET A 247 -17.99 14.11 -20.81
CA MET A 247 -16.54 14.12 -21.01
C MET A 247 -16.02 15.54 -21.35
N PRO A 248 -14.69 15.78 -21.30
CA PRO A 248 -14.09 17.11 -21.48
C PRO A 248 -14.31 17.74 -22.85
N ASP A 249 -14.56 16.91 -23.88
CA ASP A 249 -14.96 17.33 -25.22
C ASP A 249 -16.43 17.81 -25.31
N GLY A 250 -17.19 17.67 -24.22
CA GLY A 250 -18.61 17.97 -24.11
C GLY A 250 -19.55 16.82 -24.51
N MET A 251 -19.02 15.60 -24.75
CA MET A 251 -19.82 14.45 -25.13
C MET A 251 -20.23 13.61 -23.91
N PRO A 252 -21.53 13.44 -23.62
CA PRO A 252 -21.98 12.57 -22.53
C PRO A 252 -22.05 11.12 -22.97
N GLN A 253 -21.40 10.24 -22.20
CA GLN A 253 -21.33 8.80 -22.48
C GLN A 253 -21.30 7.97 -21.18
N TYR A 254 -21.34 6.64 -21.32
CA TYR A 254 -21.04 5.72 -20.22
C TYR A 254 -19.52 5.44 -20.19
N ILE A 255 -18.93 5.50 -19.00
CA ILE A 255 -17.54 5.15 -18.70
C ILE A 255 -17.46 3.96 -17.71
N GLY A 256 -16.24 3.46 -17.48
CA GLY A 256 -15.95 2.43 -16.49
C GLY A 256 -16.14 2.87 -15.03
N ALA A 257 -16.16 1.89 -14.13
CA ALA A 257 -16.17 2.02 -12.68
C ALA A 257 -14.99 1.26 -12.02
N THR A 258 -14.35 0.31 -12.72
CA THR A 258 -13.05 -0.24 -12.33
C THR A 258 -11.99 0.86 -12.51
N PRO A 259 -11.24 1.23 -11.47
CA PRO A 259 -10.23 2.28 -11.60
C PRO A 259 -9.11 1.93 -12.57
N THR A 260 -8.55 2.94 -13.21
CA THR A 260 -7.33 2.81 -14.03
C THR A 260 -6.21 2.20 -13.20
N MET A 261 -6.13 2.56 -11.91
CA MET A 261 -5.19 2.00 -10.93
C MET A 261 -5.49 0.56 -10.46
N PHE A 262 -6.37 -0.19 -11.14
CA PHE A 262 -6.50 -1.62 -10.89
C PHE A 262 -5.25 -2.38 -11.42
N PRO A 263 -4.56 -3.17 -10.58
CA PRO A 263 -3.22 -3.73 -10.87
C PRO A 263 -3.20 -4.88 -11.89
N ILE A 264 -4.31 -5.20 -12.56
CA ILE A 264 -4.36 -6.23 -13.60
C ILE A 264 -4.94 -5.61 -14.88
N TYR A 265 -4.46 -6.04 -16.04
CA TYR A 265 -5.04 -5.66 -17.32
C TYR A 265 -6.51 -6.10 -17.43
N PHE A 266 -7.38 -5.23 -17.92
CA PHE A 266 -8.80 -5.51 -18.15
C PHE A 266 -9.34 -4.75 -19.37
N GLU A 267 -10.42 -5.27 -19.96
CA GLU A 267 -11.09 -4.70 -21.11
C GLU A 267 -12.45 -4.09 -20.72
N VAL A 268 -12.90 -3.06 -21.44
CA VAL A 268 -14.29 -2.58 -21.41
C VAL A 268 -15.01 -3.09 -22.65
N GLU A 269 -16.17 -3.72 -22.46
CA GLU A 269 -17.05 -4.18 -23.55
C GLU A 269 -18.07 -3.09 -23.90
N LEU A 270 -17.90 -2.50 -25.09
CA LEU A 270 -18.71 -1.38 -25.57
C LEU A 270 -20.13 -1.84 -25.99
N PRO A 271 -21.12 -0.93 -26.03
CA PRO A 271 -22.51 -1.27 -26.40
C PRO A 271 -22.72 -1.88 -27.80
N ASN A 272 -21.69 -1.86 -28.66
CA ASN A 272 -21.68 -2.49 -29.98
C ASN A 272 -21.02 -3.89 -30.00
N GLY A 273 -20.52 -4.38 -28.87
CA GLY A 273 -19.83 -5.67 -28.73
C GLY A 273 -18.34 -5.64 -29.11
N GLN A 274 -17.76 -4.46 -29.39
CA GLN A 274 -16.30 -4.30 -29.45
C GLN A 274 -15.72 -4.21 -28.04
N ARG A 275 -14.39 -4.39 -27.92
CA ARG A 275 -13.65 -4.20 -26.67
C ARG A 275 -12.49 -3.24 -26.87
N GLU A 276 -12.08 -2.61 -25.78
CA GLU A 276 -10.84 -1.85 -25.68
C GLU A 276 -10.26 -1.93 -24.26
N ASP A 277 -8.99 -1.53 -24.07
CA ASP A 277 -8.34 -1.45 -22.76
C ASP A 277 -9.11 -0.49 -21.82
N GLY A 278 -9.51 -1.00 -20.66
CA GLY A 278 -10.27 -0.25 -19.66
C GLY A 278 -9.44 0.74 -18.82
N GLY A 279 -8.13 0.85 -19.07
CA GLY A 279 -7.29 1.92 -18.53
C GLY A 279 -7.25 3.19 -19.39
N LYS A 280 -8.05 3.29 -20.47
CA LYS A 280 -8.01 4.45 -21.39
C LYS A 280 -8.68 5.72 -20.87
N ASP A 281 -9.62 5.57 -19.96
CA ASP A 281 -10.31 6.62 -19.22
C ASP A 281 -10.07 6.48 -17.71
N LEU A 282 -10.69 7.36 -16.91
CA LEU A 282 -10.55 7.42 -15.45
C LEU A 282 -11.89 7.11 -14.80
N ALA A 283 -11.90 6.19 -13.83
CA ALA A 283 -13.10 5.92 -13.05
C ALA A 283 -13.32 7.01 -11.98
N PRO A 284 -14.49 7.03 -11.31
CA PRO A 284 -14.75 7.99 -10.24
C PRO A 284 -13.72 7.98 -9.10
N ASP A 285 -13.14 6.82 -8.74
CA ASP A 285 -12.10 6.72 -7.69
C ASP A 285 -10.80 7.43 -8.14
N ASP A 286 -10.34 7.22 -9.38
CA ASP A 286 -9.14 7.88 -9.94
C ASP A 286 -9.33 9.41 -10.03
N ILE A 287 -10.48 9.84 -10.58
CA ILE A 287 -10.86 11.26 -10.69
C ILE A 287 -10.85 11.92 -9.32
N SER A 288 -11.46 11.27 -8.33
CA SER A 288 -11.53 11.80 -6.96
C SER A 288 -10.16 11.83 -6.30
N GLY A 289 -9.31 10.82 -6.59
CA GLY A 289 -7.98 10.73 -6.02
C GLY A 289 -7.02 11.79 -6.55
N ILE A 290 -6.98 12.00 -7.86
CA ILE A 290 -6.14 13.06 -8.45
C ILE A 290 -6.67 14.47 -8.14
N SER A 291 -8.00 14.61 -8.04
CA SER A 291 -8.66 15.84 -7.57
C SER A 291 -8.39 16.14 -6.10
N TRP A 292 -7.88 15.19 -5.34
CA TRP A 292 -7.51 15.35 -3.94
C TRP A 292 -5.99 15.48 -3.74
N LEU A 293 -5.15 14.85 -4.57
CA LEU A 293 -3.69 15.02 -4.52
C LEU A 293 -3.31 16.47 -4.83
N TYR A 294 -3.98 17.06 -5.83
CA TYR A 294 -3.69 18.36 -6.41
C TYR A 294 -4.98 19.20 -6.55
N PRO A 295 -5.65 19.58 -5.45
CA PRO A 295 -7.04 20.00 -5.48
C PRO A 295 -7.28 21.39 -6.11
N ARG A 296 -8.16 21.42 -7.11
CA ARG A 296 -8.58 22.59 -7.89
C ARG A 296 -10.11 22.62 -8.02
N GLY A 297 -10.65 23.75 -8.48
CA GLY A 297 -12.03 23.82 -8.98
C GLY A 297 -13.09 23.55 -7.90
N ALA A 298 -14.16 22.88 -8.29
CA ALA A 298 -15.36 22.66 -7.47
C ALA A 298 -15.20 21.54 -6.42
N GLN A 299 -14.20 21.66 -5.55
CA GLN A 299 -13.94 20.73 -4.44
C GLN A 299 -15.15 20.58 -3.51
N GLU A 300 -16.02 21.59 -3.44
CA GLU A 300 -17.30 21.54 -2.73
C GLU A 300 -18.31 20.52 -3.30
N ASN A 301 -18.03 19.86 -4.43
CA ASN A 301 -18.82 18.75 -4.97
C ASN A 301 -18.51 17.39 -4.30
N PHE A 302 -17.42 17.29 -3.54
CA PHE A 302 -16.99 16.05 -2.87
C PHE A 302 -17.32 16.02 -1.38
N PHE A 303 -17.50 14.84 -0.79
CA PHE A 303 -17.61 14.64 0.67
C PHE A 303 -16.95 13.35 1.14
N ASP A 304 -16.70 13.29 2.45
CA ASP A 304 -15.91 12.23 3.07
C ASP A 304 -16.70 11.50 4.16
N ILE A 305 -16.29 10.26 4.43
CA ILE A 305 -16.80 9.38 5.49
C ILE A 305 -15.61 8.81 6.25
N GLU A 306 -15.27 9.44 7.38
CA GLU A 306 -14.38 8.88 8.40
C GLU A 306 -15.17 7.97 9.35
N HIS A 307 -14.72 6.73 9.58
CA HIS A 307 -15.25 5.90 10.67
C HIS A 307 -14.26 4.82 11.13
N GLU A 308 -14.77 3.68 11.63
CA GLU A 308 -14.01 2.59 12.23
C GLU A 308 -14.64 1.24 11.89
N ALA A 309 -13.80 0.23 11.69
CA ALA A 309 -14.09 -1.18 11.49
C ALA A 309 -13.36 -2.02 12.54
N ARG A 310 -14.11 -2.86 13.24
CA ARG A 310 -13.59 -3.79 14.26
C ARG A 310 -14.24 -5.17 14.10
N SER A 311 -13.71 -6.18 14.77
CA SER A 311 -14.32 -7.51 14.82
C SER A 311 -15.62 -7.52 15.63
N ARG A 312 -16.50 -8.48 15.36
CA ARG A 312 -17.66 -8.78 16.22
C ARG A 312 -17.20 -9.52 17.48
N THR A 313 -17.71 -9.13 18.63
CA THR A 313 -17.46 -9.82 19.90
C THR A 313 -18.25 -11.12 19.94
N ARG A 314 -17.58 -12.25 20.19
CA ARG A 314 -18.29 -13.51 20.43
C ARG A 314 -18.91 -13.46 21.84
N ARG A 315 -20.19 -13.10 21.94
CA ARG A 315 -20.92 -12.99 23.22
C ARG A 315 -20.64 -14.20 24.13
N GLY A 316 -20.24 -13.92 25.37
CA GLY A 316 -19.87 -14.95 26.36
C GLY A 316 -18.42 -15.45 26.33
N SER A 317 -17.61 -15.10 25.32
CA SER A 317 -16.19 -15.51 25.25
C SER A 317 -15.25 -14.68 26.11
N GLY A 318 -15.61 -13.43 26.42
CA GLY A 318 -14.71 -12.45 27.05
C GLY A 318 -13.65 -11.86 26.11
N ILE A 319 -13.59 -12.29 24.84
CA ILE A 319 -12.65 -11.76 23.84
C ILE A 319 -13.14 -10.37 23.37
N PRO A 320 -12.28 -9.35 23.37
CA PRO A 320 -12.66 -7.99 22.98
C PRO A 320 -12.79 -7.83 21.46
N SER A 321 -13.50 -6.79 21.04
CA SER A 321 -13.53 -6.32 19.65
C SER A 321 -12.16 -5.73 19.30
N ILE A 322 -11.50 -6.29 18.28
CA ILE A 322 -10.17 -5.86 17.80
C ILE A 322 -10.30 -5.09 16.48
N PRO A 323 -9.38 -4.16 16.18
CA PRO A 323 -9.27 -3.55 14.86
C PRO A 323 -9.14 -4.56 13.71
N LEU A 324 -9.53 -4.14 12.50
CA LEU A 324 -9.42 -4.94 11.28
C LEU A 324 -8.55 -4.27 10.19
N PRO A 325 -7.27 -3.94 10.46
CA PRO A 325 -6.37 -3.43 9.42
C PRO A 325 -6.34 -4.39 8.21
N GLY A 326 -6.37 -3.83 7.00
CA GLY A 326 -6.46 -4.63 5.77
C GLY A 326 -7.88 -5.03 5.34
N GLY A 327 -8.91 -4.62 6.08
CA GLY A 327 -10.28 -4.67 5.57
C GLY A 327 -10.48 -3.66 4.45
N HIS A 328 -11.02 -4.09 3.31
CA HIS A 328 -11.42 -3.23 2.20
C HIS A 328 -12.79 -2.64 2.51
N VAL A 329 -12.92 -1.31 2.40
CA VAL A 329 -14.19 -0.59 2.54
C VAL A 329 -14.57 0.00 1.18
N VAL A 330 -15.78 -0.33 0.72
CA VAL A 330 -16.30 0.04 -0.60
C VAL A 330 -17.61 0.80 -0.46
N ALA A 331 -17.77 1.88 -1.22
CA ALA A 331 -19.05 2.53 -1.43
C ALA A 331 -19.68 2.10 -2.76
N TRP A 332 -20.91 1.58 -2.66
CA TRP A 332 -21.70 1.14 -3.79
C TRP A 332 -22.81 2.17 -4.07
N ALA A 333 -22.73 2.81 -5.24
CA ALA A 333 -23.62 3.89 -5.65
C ALA A 333 -24.81 3.39 -6.48
N ASP A 334 -25.92 4.12 -6.45
CA ASP A 334 -26.85 4.17 -7.58
C ASP A 334 -26.35 5.20 -8.60
N VAL A 335 -26.24 4.78 -9.87
CA VAL A 335 -25.59 5.53 -10.96
C VAL A 335 -26.57 6.05 -12.02
N ASP A 336 -27.86 5.70 -11.88
CA ASP A 336 -28.94 5.96 -12.85
C ASP A 336 -30.18 6.62 -12.24
N ASN A 337 -30.10 7.09 -10.98
CA ASN A 337 -31.21 7.65 -10.20
C ASN A 337 -32.39 6.67 -10.00
N ASN A 338 -32.14 5.36 -10.02
CA ASN A 338 -33.16 4.33 -9.86
C ASN A 338 -32.85 3.44 -8.62
N PRO A 339 -33.68 3.46 -7.56
CA PRO A 339 -33.42 2.65 -6.35
C PRO A 339 -33.69 1.15 -6.53
N ASN A 340 -33.93 0.66 -7.76
CA ASN A 340 -34.23 -0.73 -8.08
C ASN A 340 -33.12 -1.41 -8.92
N THR A 341 -32.13 -0.66 -9.42
CA THR A 341 -30.94 -1.22 -10.09
C THR A 341 -29.90 -1.64 -9.04
N PRO A 342 -29.10 -2.70 -9.31
CA PRO A 342 -28.01 -3.10 -8.42
C PRO A 342 -26.95 -1.99 -8.36
N ARG A 343 -26.41 -1.74 -7.16
CA ARG A 343 -25.42 -0.69 -6.95
C ARG A 343 -24.04 -1.06 -7.52
N VAL A 344 -23.36 -0.06 -8.07
CA VAL A 344 -22.02 -0.18 -8.69
C VAL A 344 -20.96 0.25 -7.67
N PRO A 345 -19.85 -0.48 -7.49
CA PRO A 345 -18.77 -0.09 -6.59
C PRO A 345 -18.00 1.07 -7.24
N LEU A 346 -17.97 2.26 -6.61
CA LEU A 346 -17.37 3.46 -7.22
C LEU A 346 -16.20 4.08 -6.43
N PHE A 347 -16.13 3.85 -5.12
CA PHE A 347 -15.11 4.47 -4.26
C PHE A 347 -14.58 3.49 -3.23
N SER A 348 -13.27 3.55 -2.93
CA SER A 348 -12.60 2.61 -2.05
C SER A 348 -11.63 3.20 -1.04
N THR A 349 -11.38 2.46 0.05
CA THR A 349 -10.32 2.74 1.01
C THR A 349 -10.00 1.47 1.80
N MET A 350 -8.83 1.40 2.44
CA MET A 350 -8.45 0.30 3.31
C MET A 350 -8.38 0.72 4.78
N VAL A 351 -8.91 -0.15 5.65
CA VAL A 351 -8.86 0.01 7.10
C VAL A 351 -7.41 0.04 7.59
N GLY A 352 -7.10 1.09 8.36
CA GLY A 352 -5.79 1.33 8.95
C GLY A 352 -4.75 1.95 8.00
N LEU A 353 -5.06 2.20 6.71
CA LEU A 353 -4.10 2.73 5.73
C LEU A 353 -3.41 4.03 6.20
N TYR A 354 -4.16 4.91 6.87
CA TYR A 354 -3.70 6.22 7.35
C TYR A 354 -3.28 6.27 8.82
N GLU A 355 -3.19 5.13 9.51
CA GLU A 355 -2.98 5.10 10.97
C GLU A 355 -1.61 4.52 11.34
N PRO A 356 -0.71 5.30 11.97
CA PRO A 356 0.67 4.87 12.23
C PRO A 356 0.75 3.65 13.16
N LEU A 357 1.66 2.73 12.85
CA LEU A 357 1.85 1.45 13.53
C LEU A 357 2.12 1.55 15.05
N ILE A 358 2.43 2.75 15.57
CA ILE A 358 2.60 3.03 17.02
C ILE A 358 1.42 2.50 17.86
N ASN A 359 0.19 2.64 17.36
CA ASN A 359 -1.00 2.36 18.16
C ASN A 359 -1.97 1.42 17.42
N LYS A 360 -1.77 0.12 17.63
CA LYS A 360 -2.63 -0.92 17.05
C LYS A 360 -4.13 -0.75 17.33
N GLN A 361 -4.53 -0.04 18.40
CA GLN A 361 -5.96 0.23 18.66
C GLN A 361 -6.61 1.26 17.72
N LEU A 362 -5.82 2.08 17.02
CA LEU A 362 -6.33 3.06 16.04
C LEU A 362 -6.40 2.52 14.62
N GLN A 363 -5.66 1.44 14.30
CA GLN A 363 -5.62 0.76 13.00
C GLN A 363 -6.97 0.22 12.49
N GLY A 364 -8.05 0.40 13.27
CA GLY A 364 -9.42 0.07 12.87
C GLY A 364 -10.12 1.21 12.14
N LYS A 365 -9.58 2.44 12.15
CA LYS A 365 -10.18 3.55 11.41
C LYS A 365 -10.03 3.37 9.90
N PHE A 366 -10.91 4.02 9.16
CA PHE A 366 -10.77 4.25 7.72
C PHE A 366 -11.34 5.63 7.36
N ASN A 367 -10.83 6.22 6.29
CA ASN A 367 -11.37 7.42 5.70
C ASN A 367 -11.66 7.12 4.23
N LEU A 368 -12.93 7.13 3.87
CA LEU A 368 -13.37 7.07 2.48
C LEU A 368 -13.64 8.52 2.05
N ILE A 369 -12.85 9.04 1.11
CA ILE A 369 -12.78 10.47 0.80
C ILE A 369 -13.13 10.68 -0.67
N GLY A 370 -13.69 11.84 -1.00
CA GLY A 370 -13.93 12.22 -2.39
C GLY A 370 -15.27 11.76 -2.97
N LEU A 371 -16.21 11.23 -2.19
CA LEU A 371 -17.50 10.76 -2.71
C LEU A 371 -18.30 11.91 -3.34
N TRP A 372 -18.94 11.66 -4.48
CA TRP A 372 -19.62 12.72 -5.25
C TRP A 372 -20.99 13.06 -4.66
N LYS A 373 -21.27 14.35 -4.46
CA LYS A 373 -22.59 14.85 -3.98
C LYS A 373 -23.68 14.82 -5.03
N THR A 374 -23.29 14.76 -6.31
CA THR A 374 -24.18 14.70 -7.47
C THR A 374 -23.56 13.88 -8.59
N MET A 375 -24.42 13.23 -9.38
CA MET A 375 -24.09 12.56 -10.64
C MET A 375 -25.07 13.03 -11.73
N GLU A 376 -24.69 12.87 -13.00
CA GLU A 376 -25.57 13.14 -14.13
C GLU A 376 -26.61 12.02 -14.29
N VAL A 377 -27.84 12.37 -14.64
CA VAL A 377 -28.90 11.40 -14.92
C VAL A 377 -28.71 10.86 -16.35
N PRO A 378 -28.56 9.53 -16.54
CA PRO A 378 -28.21 8.99 -17.86
C PRO A 378 -29.17 9.38 -18.98
N GLY A 379 -28.59 9.84 -20.09
CA GLY A 379 -29.34 10.30 -21.27
C GLY A 379 -30.09 11.63 -21.09
N LYS A 380 -29.83 12.40 -20.02
CA LYS A 380 -30.45 13.71 -19.76
C LYS A 380 -29.42 14.82 -19.61
N ASP A 381 -29.22 15.58 -20.69
CA ASP A 381 -28.37 16.78 -20.73
C ASP A 381 -28.64 17.72 -19.54
N GLY A 382 -27.61 17.95 -18.72
CA GLY A 382 -27.61 18.85 -17.56
C GLY A 382 -28.49 18.47 -16.37
N GLU A 383 -29.20 17.33 -16.36
CA GLU A 383 -29.99 16.92 -15.19
C GLU A 383 -29.09 16.17 -14.17
N LEU A 384 -28.93 16.73 -12.97
CA LEU A 384 -28.18 16.11 -11.88
C LEU A 384 -29.09 15.48 -10.84
N PHE A 385 -28.68 14.34 -10.28
CA PHE A 385 -29.29 13.72 -9.09
C PHE A 385 -28.28 13.58 -7.95
N THR A 386 -28.77 13.40 -6.73
CA THR A 386 -27.92 13.09 -5.56
C THR A 386 -27.83 11.57 -5.40
N PRO A 387 -26.69 10.94 -5.70
CA PRO A 387 -26.52 9.51 -5.50
C PRO A 387 -26.58 9.16 -4.03
N SER A 388 -27.00 7.92 -3.75
CA SER A 388 -26.89 7.31 -2.43
C SER A 388 -25.83 6.21 -2.43
N TYR A 389 -25.22 5.97 -1.27
CA TYR A 389 -24.12 5.03 -1.12
C TYR A 389 -24.41 4.00 -0.03
N THR A 390 -24.38 2.71 -0.35
CA THR A 390 -24.28 1.67 0.68
C THR A 390 -22.82 1.30 0.89
N LEU A 391 -22.40 1.16 2.15
CA LEU A 391 -21.01 0.88 2.49
C LEU A 391 -20.84 -0.57 2.90
N THR A 392 -19.81 -1.24 2.40
CA THR A 392 -19.44 -2.59 2.82
C THR A 392 -18.04 -2.64 3.39
N LEU A 393 -17.79 -3.60 4.27
CA LEU A 393 -16.46 -4.03 4.69
C LEU A 393 -16.29 -5.49 4.28
N ASN A 394 -15.23 -5.82 3.55
CA ASN A 394 -14.84 -7.19 3.25
C ASN A 394 -13.35 -7.40 3.51
N ALA A 395 -12.95 -8.65 3.75
CA ALA A 395 -11.54 -9.01 3.76
C ALA A 395 -11.03 -9.11 2.32
N LEU A 396 -9.80 -8.67 2.07
CA LEU A 396 -9.05 -9.04 0.87
C LEU A 396 -8.43 -10.42 1.13
N ASN A 397 -9.01 -11.45 0.51
CA ASN A 397 -8.69 -12.85 0.77
C ASN A 397 -9.01 -13.77 -0.43
N GLY A 398 -8.99 -13.22 -1.65
CA GLY A 398 -9.23 -13.97 -2.88
C GLY A 398 -10.61 -14.60 -3.03
N THR A 399 -11.65 -14.12 -2.32
CA THR A 399 -12.98 -14.76 -2.39
C THR A 399 -13.83 -14.36 -3.60
N GLY A 400 -13.45 -13.36 -4.40
CA GLY A 400 -14.08 -13.04 -5.69
C GLY A 400 -14.12 -11.55 -6.04
N LEU A 401 -14.16 -11.26 -7.35
CA LEU A 401 -14.36 -9.90 -7.91
C LEU A 401 -15.69 -9.29 -7.43
N ASP A 402 -16.77 -10.08 -7.51
CA ASP A 402 -18.12 -9.74 -7.03
C ASP A 402 -18.16 -9.43 -5.52
N ARG A 403 -17.19 -9.96 -4.77
CA ARG A 403 -17.03 -9.76 -3.32
C ARG A 403 -16.06 -8.64 -2.96
N GLN A 404 -15.51 -7.94 -3.96
CA GLN A 404 -14.46 -6.92 -3.83
C GLN A 404 -13.20 -7.46 -3.11
N ALA A 405 -12.90 -8.73 -3.35
CA ALA A 405 -11.75 -9.46 -2.84
C ALA A 405 -11.13 -10.29 -3.97
N PRO A 406 -10.51 -9.66 -4.99
CA PRO A 406 -9.98 -10.36 -6.16
C PRO A 406 -8.96 -11.44 -5.77
N GLU A 407 -8.94 -12.56 -6.50
CA GLU A 407 -7.87 -13.55 -6.36
C GLU A 407 -6.56 -12.92 -6.81
N GLY A 408 -5.53 -12.99 -5.97
CA GLY A 408 -4.23 -12.38 -6.21
C GLY A 408 -3.97 -11.03 -5.54
N ILE A 409 -4.97 -10.39 -4.93
CA ILE A 409 -4.84 -9.03 -4.35
C ILE A 409 -5.06 -9.04 -2.82
N PRO A 410 -4.01 -9.32 -2.02
CA PRO A 410 -4.04 -9.22 -0.56
C PRO A 410 -3.86 -7.76 -0.07
N PRO A 411 -4.10 -7.47 1.23
CA PRO A 411 -3.94 -6.12 1.77
C PRO A 411 -2.52 -5.55 1.69
N SER A 412 -1.50 -6.41 1.71
CA SER A 412 -0.09 -6.01 1.60
C SER A 412 0.21 -5.29 0.28
N ASP A 413 -0.50 -5.69 -0.77
CA ASP A 413 -0.16 -5.35 -2.16
C ASP A 413 -0.82 -4.04 -2.60
N VAL A 414 -1.77 -3.54 -1.80
CA VAL A 414 -2.43 -2.24 -1.97
C VAL A 414 -2.15 -1.28 -0.79
N ASP A 415 -1.33 -1.68 0.20
CA ASP A 415 -0.94 -0.79 1.32
C ASP A 415 0.23 0.12 0.89
N SER A 416 -0.06 1.06 -0.01
CA SER A 416 0.90 2.02 -0.59
C SER A 416 1.55 2.98 0.43
N ILE A 417 1.09 2.98 1.69
CA ILE A 417 1.55 3.87 2.75
C ILE A 417 2.31 3.14 3.87
N GLN A 418 1.95 1.89 4.19
CA GLN A 418 2.64 1.11 5.23
C GLN A 418 3.04 -0.30 4.81
N GLY A 419 2.54 -0.83 3.68
CA GLY A 419 2.95 -2.11 3.13
C GLY A 419 4.41 -2.15 2.69
N PRO A 420 4.88 -3.29 2.14
CA PRO A 420 6.29 -3.50 1.82
C PRO A 420 6.90 -2.44 0.91
N ASN A 421 6.21 -2.08 -0.19
CA ASN A 421 6.69 -1.12 -1.19
C ASN A 421 6.60 0.34 -0.72
N SER A 422 5.96 0.59 0.44
CA SER A 422 5.73 1.94 0.93
C SER A 422 7.02 2.65 1.34
N TYR A 423 6.94 3.97 1.35
CA TYR A 423 8.02 4.86 1.73
C TYR A 423 8.19 4.96 3.26
N SER A 424 7.47 4.15 4.04
CA SER A 424 7.53 4.17 5.50
C SER A 424 8.91 3.78 6.05
N VAL A 425 9.33 4.47 7.11
CA VAL A 425 10.50 4.11 7.93
C VAL A 425 10.22 2.84 8.77
N THR A 426 8.95 2.52 9.01
CA THR A 426 8.51 1.24 9.59
C THR A 426 7.34 0.70 8.79
N THR A 427 7.56 -0.38 8.03
CA THR A 427 6.51 -1.06 7.28
C THR A 427 5.73 -2.06 8.15
N ARG A 428 4.53 -2.39 7.69
CA ARG A 428 3.58 -3.35 8.26
C ARG A 428 3.92 -4.74 7.73
N ALA A 429 3.81 -5.76 8.57
CA ALA A 429 4.01 -7.15 8.13
C ALA A 429 2.67 -7.79 7.74
N ASP A 430 2.71 -8.81 6.88
CA ASP A 430 1.52 -9.57 6.45
C ASP A 430 0.64 -10.02 7.63
N THR A 431 1.30 -10.37 8.74
CA THR A 431 0.67 -10.86 9.99
C THR A 431 0.00 -9.78 10.84
N ASP A 432 0.15 -8.50 10.50
CA ASP A 432 -0.61 -7.41 11.11
C ASP A 432 -2.02 -7.29 10.50
N TYR A 433 -2.16 -7.54 9.20
CA TYR A 433 -3.46 -7.48 8.53
C TYR A 433 -4.41 -8.58 9.04
N GLN A 434 -5.70 -8.28 9.06
CA GLN A 434 -6.74 -9.20 9.51
C GLN A 434 -7.63 -9.58 8.32
N THR A 435 -7.30 -10.66 7.63
CA THR A 435 -8.07 -11.16 6.45
C THR A 435 -9.11 -12.24 6.81
N ASN A 436 -9.18 -12.63 8.09
CA ASN A 436 -10.11 -13.65 8.60
C ASN A 436 -11.23 -13.00 9.45
N PHE A 437 -12.17 -12.34 8.78
CA PHE A 437 -13.40 -11.83 9.38
C PHE A 437 -14.59 -11.99 8.42
N MET A 438 -15.82 -11.90 8.94
CA MET A 438 -17.04 -11.95 8.11
C MET A 438 -17.31 -10.58 7.48
N SER A 439 -17.48 -10.52 6.16
CA SER A 439 -17.88 -9.29 5.48
C SER A 439 -19.21 -8.75 6.00
N GLU A 440 -19.34 -7.43 6.08
CA GLU A 440 -20.51 -6.73 6.61
C GLU A 440 -20.99 -5.62 5.66
N VAL A 441 -22.31 -5.44 5.58
CA VAL A 441 -22.94 -4.29 4.93
C VAL A 441 -23.44 -3.33 6.01
N PHE A 442 -23.11 -2.04 5.88
CA PHE A 442 -23.56 -1.02 6.80
C PHE A 442 -25.08 -0.84 6.72
N HIS A 443 -25.73 -0.93 7.88
CA HIS A 443 -27.16 -0.65 7.99
C HIS A 443 -27.47 -0.05 9.37
N GLU A 444 -28.39 0.93 9.40
CA GLU A 444 -28.54 1.87 10.52
C GLU A 444 -29.14 1.28 11.79
N VAL A 445 -29.78 0.11 11.69
CA VAL A 445 -30.30 -0.65 12.84
C VAL A 445 -29.27 -1.67 13.32
N GLU A 446 -28.87 -2.55 12.41
CA GLU A 446 -27.87 -3.60 12.60
C GLU A 446 -27.29 -3.97 11.23
N ASN A 447 -25.98 -4.18 11.16
CA ASN A 447 -25.27 -4.49 9.91
C ASN A 447 -25.61 -5.89 9.38
N VAL A 448 -25.99 -5.95 8.11
CA VAL A 448 -26.24 -7.20 7.39
C VAL A 448 -24.90 -7.93 7.16
N LEU A 449 -24.93 -9.26 7.10
CA LEU A 449 -23.75 -10.06 6.76
C LEU A 449 -23.67 -10.28 5.25
N ASP A 450 -22.44 -10.41 4.76
CA ASP A 450 -22.06 -10.69 3.38
C ASP A 450 -22.27 -9.53 2.38
N VAL A 451 -21.20 -9.22 1.65
CA VAL A 451 -21.14 -8.16 0.62
C VAL A 451 -22.13 -8.36 -0.52
N SER A 452 -22.57 -9.60 -0.79
CA SER A 452 -23.67 -9.88 -1.74
C SER A 452 -24.99 -9.19 -1.36
N SER A 453 -25.18 -8.81 -0.09
CA SER A 453 -26.35 -8.06 0.38
C SER A 453 -26.17 -6.53 0.35
N LYS A 454 -25.19 -6.00 -0.41
CA LYS A 454 -24.89 -4.55 -0.52
C LYS A 454 -26.12 -3.65 -0.72
N ASP A 455 -27.09 -4.12 -1.50
CA ASP A 455 -28.28 -3.37 -1.89
C ASP A 455 -29.32 -3.27 -0.76
N ALA A 456 -29.17 -4.10 0.29
CA ALA A 456 -29.93 -4.03 1.53
C ALA A 456 -29.27 -3.14 2.61
N GLY A 457 -28.14 -2.50 2.29
CA GLY A 457 -27.50 -1.53 3.17
C GLY A 457 -28.32 -0.24 3.35
N THR A 458 -27.99 0.56 4.37
CA THR A 458 -28.56 1.91 4.48
C THR A 458 -27.89 2.83 3.46
N GLY A 459 -28.63 3.23 2.43
CA GLY A 459 -28.18 4.26 1.49
C GLY A 459 -27.90 5.59 2.20
N LEU A 460 -26.68 6.08 2.06
CA LEU A 460 -26.18 7.33 2.60
C LEU A 460 -26.20 8.40 1.50
N VAL A 461 -26.88 9.52 1.72
CA VAL A 461 -26.98 10.65 0.77
C VAL A 461 -26.40 11.92 1.37
N TRP A 462 -25.85 12.79 0.53
CA TRP A 462 -25.48 14.14 0.95
C TRP A 462 -26.74 15.01 1.12
N SER A 463 -26.97 15.54 2.33
CA SER A 463 -28.06 16.47 2.58
C SER A 463 -27.58 17.92 2.45
N PHE A 464 -27.78 18.54 1.28
CA PHE A 464 -27.46 19.94 1.05
C PHE A 464 -28.07 20.90 2.09
N THR A 465 -29.30 20.63 2.57
CA THR A 465 -29.96 21.43 3.62
C THR A 465 -29.31 21.32 5.00
N LYS A 466 -28.60 20.22 5.28
CA LYS A 466 -27.90 19.98 6.56
C LYS A 466 -26.37 20.09 6.45
N ASN A 467 -25.84 20.20 5.22
CA ASN A 467 -24.44 20.16 4.86
C ASN A 467 -23.68 18.96 5.48
N VAL A 468 -24.30 17.77 5.42
CA VAL A 468 -23.76 16.53 6.00
C VAL A 468 -24.42 15.28 5.39
N VAL A 469 -23.73 14.14 5.44
CA VAL A 469 -24.25 12.82 5.09
C VAL A 469 -25.39 12.38 6.03
N VAL A 470 -26.46 11.83 5.46
CA VAL A 470 -27.59 11.23 6.19
C VAL A 470 -28.07 9.92 5.58
N SER A 471 -28.76 9.10 6.38
CA SER A 471 -29.58 8.00 5.86
C SER A 471 -30.67 8.53 4.93
N ALA A 472 -30.79 7.98 3.72
CA ALA A 472 -31.88 8.25 2.80
C ALA A 472 -33.24 7.79 3.36
N THR A 473 -33.24 6.74 4.21
CA THR A 473 -34.44 6.15 4.79
C THR A 473 -35.00 6.94 5.97
N THR A 474 -34.15 7.51 6.83
CA THR A 474 -34.58 8.14 8.09
C THR A 474 -34.08 9.57 8.30
N GLY A 475 -33.22 10.09 7.42
CA GLY A 475 -32.66 11.44 7.53
C GLY A 475 -31.71 11.65 8.72
N LYS A 476 -31.35 10.59 9.46
CA LYS A 476 -30.36 10.62 10.55
C LYS A 476 -28.95 10.85 10.02
N THR A 477 -28.12 11.61 10.73
CA THR A 477 -26.68 11.70 10.45
C THR A 477 -25.93 10.45 10.93
N LEU A 478 -24.71 10.20 10.44
CA LEU A 478 -23.89 9.06 10.89
C LEU A 478 -23.75 8.95 12.42
N PRO A 479 -23.46 10.03 13.19
CA PRO A 479 -23.46 9.99 14.66
C PRO A 479 -24.82 9.70 15.32
N GLN A 480 -25.94 9.92 14.62
CA GLN A 480 -27.28 9.57 15.09
C GLN A 480 -27.64 8.10 14.79
N MET A 481 -27.05 7.51 13.75
CA MET A 481 -27.13 6.08 13.46
C MET A 481 -26.23 5.28 14.41
N ARG A 482 -24.95 5.67 14.54
CA ARG A 482 -23.97 4.99 15.41
C ARG A 482 -23.86 5.66 16.78
N THR A 483 -24.93 5.50 17.55
CA THR A 483 -24.95 5.89 18.97
C THR A 483 -23.85 5.18 19.78
N HIS A 484 -23.48 5.77 20.92
CA HIS A 484 -22.57 5.17 21.92
C HIS A 484 -21.14 4.82 21.46
N LEU A 485 -20.60 5.48 20.42
CA LEU A 485 -19.27 5.19 19.85
C LEU A 485 -19.15 3.77 19.26
N LYS A 486 -20.25 3.20 18.75
CA LYS A 486 -20.19 1.96 17.98
C LYS A 486 -19.41 2.23 16.66
N PRO A 487 -18.43 1.40 16.27
CA PRO A 487 -17.79 1.48 14.95
C PRO A 487 -18.82 1.31 13.82
N MET A 488 -18.47 1.65 12.58
CA MET A 488 -19.32 1.41 11.41
C MET A 488 -19.49 -0.08 11.15
N PHE A 489 -18.44 -0.87 11.38
CA PHE A 489 -18.44 -2.33 11.20
C PHE A 489 -18.00 -3.04 12.48
N GLY A 490 -18.64 -4.16 12.79
CA GLY A 490 -18.43 -4.90 14.04
C GLY A 490 -19.00 -4.25 15.31
N ASP A 491 -18.41 -4.62 16.45
CA ASP A 491 -18.88 -4.26 17.79
C ASP A 491 -18.00 -3.18 18.46
N PRO A 492 -18.57 -2.41 19.42
CA PRO A 492 -17.80 -1.46 20.22
C PRO A 492 -16.66 -2.14 20.99
N ASN A 493 -15.63 -1.35 21.32
CA ASN A 493 -14.64 -1.76 22.31
C ASN A 493 -15.23 -1.65 23.73
N ASP A 494 -16.15 -2.56 24.08
CA ASP A 494 -16.85 -2.61 25.37
C ASP A 494 -15.96 -3.01 26.57
N VAL A 495 -14.64 -3.09 26.38
CA VAL A 495 -13.68 -3.26 27.46
C VAL A 495 -13.62 -1.97 28.28
N CYS A 496 -13.82 -2.06 29.60
CA CYS A 496 -13.53 -0.93 30.47
C CYS A 496 -12.07 -0.47 30.27
N PRO A 497 -11.76 0.83 30.09
CA PRO A 497 -10.37 1.27 29.88
C PRO A 497 -9.39 0.88 30.99
N MET A 498 -9.88 0.58 32.20
CA MET A 498 -9.10 0.04 33.32
C MET A 498 -8.76 -1.46 33.19
N ASN A 499 -9.51 -2.18 32.35
CA ASN A 499 -9.35 -3.60 32.02
C ASN A 499 -8.61 -3.81 30.67
N ILE A 500 -7.97 -2.77 30.11
CA ILE A 500 -7.05 -2.96 28.99
C ILE A 500 -5.82 -3.71 29.53
N ILE A 501 -5.87 -5.03 29.42
CA ILE A 501 -4.72 -5.90 29.62
C ILE A 501 -4.06 -6.06 28.26
N GLU A 502 -3.02 -5.26 28.00
CA GLU A 502 -2.03 -5.60 26.97
C GLU A 502 -1.31 -6.87 27.46
N VAL A 503 -1.86 -8.04 27.11
CA VAL A 503 -1.23 -9.34 27.34
C VAL A 503 -0.11 -9.46 26.30
N PRO A 504 1.16 -9.62 26.72
CA PRO A 504 2.22 -9.91 25.77
C PRO A 504 1.96 -11.27 25.11
N THR A 505 1.84 -11.31 23.78
CA THR A 505 1.93 -12.53 22.99
C THR A 505 3.38 -13.02 23.01
N GLY A 506 3.75 -13.68 24.10
CA GLY A 506 5.11 -14.17 24.34
C GLY A 506 5.16 -15.07 25.57
N GLY A 507 4.98 -16.37 25.37
CA GLY A 507 5.13 -17.38 26.43
C GLY A 507 6.60 -17.59 26.75
N GLY A 508 7.08 -17.08 27.89
CA GLY A 508 8.45 -17.27 28.36
C GLY A 508 8.62 -16.84 29.82
N THR A 509 9.27 -17.67 30.64
CA THR A 509 9.36 -17.48 32.09
C THR A 509 10.67 -16.84 32.56
N GLY A 510 10.59 -15.67 33.23
CA GLY A 510 11.63 -15.20 34.15
C GLY A 510 12.11 -13.75 33.99
N THR A 511 12.06 -13.02 35.11
CA THR A 511 12.96 -11.95 35.60
C THR A 511 14.16 -11.52 34.71
N THR A 512 14.51 -10.23 34.50
CA THR A 512 14.20 -9.01 35.30
C THR A 512 14.45 -7.70 34.51
N THR A 513 13.86 -6.59 35.01
CA THR A 513 14.04 -5.16 34.64
C THR A 513 15.47 -4.63 34.92
N THR A 514 16.05 -3.55 34.34
CA THR A 514 15.68 -2.47 33.38
C THR A 514 17.00 -1.73 32.98
N THR A 515 17.13 -0.76 32.05
CA THR A 515 16.24 0.09 31.20
C THR A 515 16.94 0.27 29.81
N THR A 516 16.75 1.23 28.88
CA THR A 516 16.18 2.61 28.82
C THR A 516 15.83 2.96 27.36
N GLY A 517 15.07 4.05 27.09
CA GLY A 517 15.09 4.73 25.78
C GLY A 517 13.99 4.38 24.77
N GLY A 518 12.72 4.36 25.19
CA GLY A 518 11.57 4.16 24.29
C GLY A 518 10.24 4.53 24.95
N THR A 519 9.17 4.67 24.16
CA THR A 519 7.86 5.25 24.53
C THR A 519 6.98 4.32 25.40
N LEU A 520 7.55 3.75 26.46
CA LEU A 520 6.90 2.83 27.40
C LEU A 520 5.90 3.56 28.32
N GLY A 521 4.82 4.10 27.76
CA GLY A 521 3.78 4.87 28.45
C GLY A 521 2.77 4.00 29.20
N SER A 522 2.04 3.13 28.49
CA SER A 522 0.93 2.32 29.01
C SER A 522 1.39 1.15 29.89
N ILE A 523 2.25 0.29 29.34
CA ILE A 523 2.57 -1.04 29.89
C ILE A 523 3.25 -0.94 31.27
N SER A 524 4.26 -0.07 31.43
CA SER A 524 4.93 0.11 32.73
C SER A 524 3.93 0.59 33.78
N LEU A 525 3.15 1.64 33.47
CA LEU A 525 2.23 2.23 34.43
C LEU A 525 1.18 1.24 34.96
N SER A 526 0.70 0.33 34.11
CA SER A 526 -0.21 -0.75 34.52
C SER A 526 0.46 -1.72 35.50
N ASN A 527 1.68 -2.18 35.21
CA ASN A 527 2.43 -3.10 36.08
C ASN A 527 2.96 -2.43 37.36
N ASP A 528 3.33 -1.15 37.31
CA ASP A 528 3.77 -0.34 38.44
C ASP A 528 2.60 -0.08 39.41
N LEU A 529 1.41 0.26 38.90
CA LEU A 529 0.20 0.42 39.71
C LEU A 529 -0.32 -0.90 40.29
N ARG A 530 -0.26 -2.00 39.53
CA ARG A 530 -0.56 -3.36 40.04
C ARG A 530 0.43 -3.75 41.13
N SER A 531 1.72 -3.57 40.91
CA SER A 531 2.76 -3.86 41.91
C SER A 531 2.61 -3.00 43.17
N PHE A 532 2.18 -1.74 43.06
CA PHE A 532 1.87 -0.90 44.21
C PHE A 532 0.60 -1.38 44.94
N ARG A 533 -0.47 -1.72 44.21
CA ARG A 533 -1.68 -2.32 44.79
C ARG A 533 -1.33 -3.59 45.55
N ASP A 534 -0.68 -4.54 44.90
CA ASP A 534 -0.52 -5.91 45.39
C ASP A 534 0.57 -6.03 46.46
N ASN A 535 1.69 -5.29 46.35
CA ASN A 535 2.78 -5.36 47.34
C ASN A 535 2.64 -4.38 48.51
N TYR A 536 1.87 -3.28 48.36
CA TYR A 536 1.73 -2.26 49.43
C TYR A 536 0.30 -2.06 49.92
N LEU A 537 -0.69 -1.88 49.03
CA LEU A 537 -2.07 -1.62 49.48
C LEU A 537 -2.70 -2.89 50.07
N MET A 538 -2.67 -4.01 49.35
CA MET A 538 -3.26 -5.29 49.76
C MET A 538 -2.57 -5.91 50.99
N ASN A 539 -1.32 -5.52 51.28
CA ASN A 539 -0.58 -5.93 52.48
C ASN A 539 -0.89 -5.08 53.72
N SER A 540 -1.91 -4.23 53.69
CA SER A 540 -2.37 -3.45 54.85
C SER A 540 -3.89 -3.33 54.90
N GLY A 541 -4.50 -3.47 56.09
CA GLY A 541 -5.97 -3.37 56.22
C GLY A 541 -6.54 -2.03 55.75
N MET A 542 -5.76 -0.95 55.86
CA MET A 542 -6.12 0.38 55.38
C MET A 542 -6.04 0.48 53.84
N GLY A 543 -5.04 -0.15 53.22
CA GLY A 543 -4.90 -0.20 51.77
C GLY A 543 -5.93 -1.10 51.10
N ILE A 544 -6.29 -2.24 51.72
CA ILE A 544 -7.41 -3.08 51.28
C ILE A 544 -8.71 -2.26 51.24
N ALA A 545 -9.04 -1.55 52.33
CA ALA A 545 -10.23 -0.71 52.38
C ALA A 545 -10.23 0.42 51.34
N PHE A 546 -9.06 1.00 51.05
CA PHE A 546 -8.91 2.01 49.98
C PHE A 546 -9.12 1.42 48.58
N VAL A 547 -8.61 0.21 48.32
CA VAL A 547 -8.78 -0.53 47.05
C VAL A 547 -10.24 -0.96 46.85
N ASP A 548 -10.90 -1.42 47.91
CA ASP A 548 -12.32 -1.86 47.86
C ASP A 548 -13.27 -0.66 47.66
N MET A 549 -13.02 0.46 48.34
CA MET A 549 -13.70 1.74 48.06
C MET A 549 -13.46 2.21 46.62
N TYR A 550 -12.22 2.09 46.12
CA TYR A 550 -11.90 2.45 44.73
C TYR A 550 -12.69 1.60 43.73
N TYR A 551 -12.69 0.27 43.84
CA TYR A 551 -13.44 -0.59 42.92
C TYR A 551 -14.96 -0.43 43.04
N THR A 552 -15.48 -0.10 44.23
CA THR A 552 -16.91 0.20 44.42
C THR A 552 -17.35 1.48 43.71
N VAL A 553 -16.52 2.53 43.74
CA VAL A 553 -16.89 3.86 43.22
C VAL A 553 -16.45 4.08 41.77
N ALA A 554 -15.40 3.39 41.30
CA ALA A 554 -14.86 3.52 39.95
C ALA A 554 -15.91 3.36 38.82
N PRO A 555 -16.85 2.39 38.84
CA PRO A 555 -17.86 2.27 37.79
C PRO A 555 -18.79 3.49 37.65
N MET A 556 -19.05 4.23 38.73
CA MET A 556 -19.80 5.49 38.65
C MET A 556 -18.92 6.62 38.11
N ILE A 557 -17.69 6.74 38.62
CA ILE A 557 -16.73 7.75 38.17
C ILE A 557 -16.42 7.60 36.67
N SER A 558 -16.19 6.37 36.17
CA SER A 558 -16.00 6.10 34.74
C SER A 558 -17.22 6.51 33.91
N LYS A 559 -18.45 6.26 34.38
CA LYS A 559 -19.69 6.71 33.68
C LYS A 559 -19.86 8.23 33.63
N VAL A 560 -19.30 8.97 34.60
CA VAL A 560 -19.26 10.44 34.57
C VAL A 560 -18.15 10.95 33.65
N ILE A 561 -16.95 10.35 33.73
CA ILE A 561 -15.79 10.71 32.91
C ILE A 561 -16.09 10.49 31.43
N LEU A 562 -16.56 9.30 31.03
CA LEU A 562 -16.82 8.96 29.62
C LEU A 562 -17.81 9.91 28.94
N LYS A 563 -18.74 10.50 29.70
CA LYS A 563 -19.74 11.47 29.22
C LYS A 563 -19.21 12.89 29.00
N SER A 564 -17.95 13.19 29.34
CA SER A 564 -17.38 14.54 29.17
C SER A 564 -15.95 14.47 28.64
N ALA A 565 -15.68 15.19 27.54
CA ALA A 565 -14.33 15.36 27.02
C ALA A 565 -13.42 16.08 28.04
N THR A 566 -13.94 17.12 28.70
CA THR A 566 -13.23 17.88 29.73
C THR A 566 -12.88 17.01 30.94
N MET A 567 -13.79 16.15 31.40
CA MET A 567 -13.49 15.22 32.50
C MET A 567 -12.49 14.13 32.09
N ARG A 568 -12.54 13.63 30.84
CA ARG A 568 -11.50 12.73 30.30
C ARG A 568 -10.14 13.40 30.28
N TYR A 569 -10.03 14.63 29.79
CA TYR A 569 -8.78 15.40 29.76
C TYR A 569 -8.23 15.68 31.17
N LEU A 570 -9.08 16.15 32.09
CA LEU A 570 -8.67 16.41 33.49
C LEU A 570 -8.28 15.14 34.23
N PHE A 571 -9.01 14.03 34.06
CA PHE A 571 -8.68 12.76 34.67
C PHE A 571 -7.40 12.17 34.09
N ALA A 572 -7.24 12.17 32.76
CA ALA A 572 -6.02 11.73 32.10
C ALA A 572 -4.80 12.53 32.59
N ASN A 573 -4.87 13.87 32.61
CA ASN A 573 -3.77 14.70 33.10
C ASN A 573 -3.50 14.54 34.61
N SER A 574 -4.53 14.24 35.42
CA SER A 574 -4.34 13.94 36.85
C SER A 574 -3.65 12.59 37.06
N VAL A 575 -4.10 11.55 36.34
CA VAL A 575 -3.49 10.20 36.38
C VAL A 575 -2.08 10.24 35.80
N TYR A 576 -1.87 10.87 34.64
CA TYR A 576 -0.53 11.05 34.06
C TYR A 576 0.36 11.94 34.93
N GLY A 577 -0.17 12.96 35.60
CA GLY A 577 0.59 13.77 36.56
C GLY A 577 1.05 12.98 37.79
N ILE A 578 0.16 12.18 38.39
CA ILE A 578 0.48 11.28 39.50
C ILE A 578 1.44 10.17 39.04
N ALA A 579 1.19 9.57 37.88
CA ALA A 579 2.08 8.60 37.25
C ALA A 579 3.47 9.18 36.98
N TRP A 580 3.56 10.42 36.49
CA TRP A 580 4.81 11.13 36.24
C TRP A 580 5.55 11.44 37.55
N LEU A 581 4.85 11.82 38.62
CA LEU A 581 5.43 12.00 39.96
C LEU A 581 5.95 10.70 40.59
N ILE A 582 5.33 9.55 40.27
CA ILE A 582 5.77 8.21 40.69
C ILE A 582 6.94 7.72 39.82
N LYS A 583 6.84 7.87 38.49
CA LYS A 583 7.77 7.32 37.48
C LYS A 583 9.07 8.11 37.34
N ASN A 584 9.05 9.43 37.52
CA ASN A 584 10.27 10.25 37.63
C ASN A 584 10.84 10.20 39.06
N ASP A 585 10.39 9.25 39.88
CA ASP A 585 10.79 9.05 41.27
C ASP A 585 10.61 10.29 42.17
N ILE A 586 9.83 11.32 41.79
CA ILE A 586 9.72 12.57 42.58
C ILE A 586 9.13 12.31 43.97
N VAL A 587 8.19 11.37 44.11
CA VAL A 587 7.75 10.89 45.43
C VAL A 587 8.88 10.17 46.18
N ARG A 588 9.68 9.35 45.50
CA ARG A 588 10.91 8.74 46.05
C ARG A 588 12.07 9.74 46.25
N TYR A 589 12.03 10.94 45.68
CA TYR A 589 12.99 12.03 45.91
C TYR A 589 12.54 12.96 47.03
N LEU A 590 11.23 13.07 47.33
CA LEU A 590 10.74 13.75 48.54
C LEU A 590 10.96 12.87 49.78
N ILE A 591 10.55 11.61 49.72
CA ILE A 591 10.92 10.58 50.69
C ILE A 591 12.45 10.39 50.68
N GLY A 592 13.07 10.50 49.51
CA GLY A 592 14.51 10.38 49.30
C GLY A 592 15.31 11.52 49.91
N ILE A 593 14.84 12.76 49.88
CA ILE A 593 15.46 13.89 50.59
C ILE A 593 15.37 13.67 52.10
N LEU A 594 14.22 13.17 52.60
CA LEU A 594 14.04 12.79 54.00
C LEU A 594 15.04 11.69 54.41
N ILE A 595 15.19 10.64 53.58
CA ILE A 595 16.11 9.53 53.79
C ILE A 595 17.58 9.93 53.54
N LEU A 596 17.87 10.85 52.63
CA LEU A 596 19.21 11.38 52.34
C LEU A 596 19.69 12.29 53.46
N LEU A 597 18.82 13.04 54.14
CA LEU A 597 19.18 13.75 55.37
C LEU A 597 19.58 12.77 56.50
N VAL A 598 19.04 11.54 56.49
CA VAL A 598 19.42 10.45 57.41
C VAL A 598 20.65 9.68 56.92
N LEU A 599 20.80 9.45 55.61
CA LEU A 599 21.88 8.68 55.01
C LEU A 599 23.15 9.49 54.75
N TRP A 600 23.09 10.79 54.47
CA TRP A 600 24.25 11.67 54.35
C TRP A 600 25.07 11.69 55.66
N ARG A 601 24.39 11.56 56.81
CA ARG A 601 25.00 11.32 58.14
C ARG A 601 25.76 9.99 58.25
N LYS A 602 25.44 8.97 57.45
CA LYS A 602 26.14 7.67 57.40
C LYS A 602 27.10 7.53 56.22
N ILE A 603 26.82 8.14 55.08
CA ILE A 603 27.57 8.00 53.82
C ILE A 603 28.78 8.95 53.75
N LYS A 604 28.93 9.85 54.73
CA LYS A 604 30.25 10.45 55.05
C LYS A 604 31.29 9.42 55.57
N LYS A 605 30.92 8.14 55.73
CA LYS A 605 31.79 7.08 56.30
C LYS A 605 32.37 6.08 55.29
N MET A 606 31.83 5.96 54.07
CA MET A 606 32.24 4.91 53.11
C MET A 606 32.39 5.45 51.68
N GLN A 607 33.58 5.98 51.38
CA GLN A 607 34.08 6.19 50.02
C GLN A 607 35.05 5.06 49.65
N SER A 608 34.79 4.31 48.57
CA SER A 608 35.84 3.61 47.81
C SER A 608 35.31 2.96 46.53
N ILE A 609 36.05 3.10 45.41
CA ILE A 609 36.07 2.20 44.23
C ILE A 609 34.73 2.15 43.46
N LYS A 610 34.54 2.92 42.37
CA LYS A 610 35.13 2.89 40.99
C LYS A 610 34.45 1.90 40.04
N ALA A 611 34.15 2.40 38.82
CA ALA A 611 33.38 1.72 37.79
C ALA A 611 34.24 1.22 36.62
N LYS A 612 33.68 0.31 35.80
CA LYS A 612 33.57 0.37 34.32
C LYS A 612 33.15 -0.98 33.72
N THR A 613 32.19 -0.97 32.79
CA THR A 613 32.27 -1.56 31.43
C THR A 613 30.95 -1.32 30.69
N THR A 614 30.98 -0.62 29.56
CA THR A 614 29.80 -0.32 28.72
C THR A 614 30.25 -0.29 27.26
N THR A 615 30.51 -1.46 26.65
CA THR A 615 31.11 -1.52 25.30
C THR A 615 30.83 -2.83 24.53
N LEU A 616 29.81 -3.62 24.92
CA LEU A 616 29.46 -4.89 24.26
C LEU A 616 27.95 -4.98 23.91
N PHE A 617 27.35 -3.89 23.42
CA PHE A 617 25.90 -3.79 23.20
C PHE A 617 25.47 -3.51 21.74
N ILE A 618 26.41 -3.35 20.81
CA ILE A 618 26.10 -2.78 19.47
C ILE A 618 26.16 -3.81 18.34
N ILE A 619 26.99 -4.86 18.45
CA ILE A 619 27.29 -5.76 17.32
C ILE A 619 26.29 -6.91 17.17
N PHE A 620 25.64 -7.37 18.26
CA PHE A 620 24.74 -8.52 18.22
C PHE A 620 23.27 -8.18 17.88
N ALA A 621 22.93 -6.89 17.79
CA ALA A 621 21.55 -6.43 17.54
C ALA A 621 21.20 -6.27 16.05
N LEU A 622 22.17 -6.43 15.15
CA LEU A 622 22.01 -6.23 13.70
C LEU A 622 21.68 -7.52 12.91
N SER A 623 21.55 -8.67 13.58
CA SER A 623 21.36 -9.98 12.96
C SER A 623 19.93 -10.53 13.10
N VAL A 624 18.93 -9.66 13.19
CA VAL A 624 17.50 -10.01 13.20
C VAL A 624 16.74 -8.98 12.35
N LEU A 625 16.02 -9.46 11.33
CA LEU A 625 15.04 -8.82 10.42
C LEU A 625 15.30 -9.30 8.98
N GLY A 626 14.33 -9.90 8.30
CA GLY A 626 14.54 -10.36 6.91
C GLY A 626 13.56 -11.38 6.31
N TRP A 627 12.27 -11.38 6.66
CA TRP A 627 11.23 -12.22 6.02
C TRP A 627 9.88 -11.47 5.95
N VAL A 628 9.60 -10.77 4.85
CA VAL A 628 8.28 -10.24 4.41
C VAL A 628 8.32 -10.14 2.87
N PRO A 629 7.24 -10.47 2.12
CA PRO A 629 7.13 -10.27 0.66
C PRO A 629 7.11 -8.79 0.24
N ASN A 630 6.89 -8.53 -1.05
CA ASN A 630 6.80 -7.19 -1.65
C ASN A 630 5.56 -7.11 -2.58
N ALA A 631 5.22 -5.94 -3.15
CA ALA A 631 4.00 -5.70 -3.95
C ALA A 631 4.27 -5.45 -5.46
N HIS A 632 3.20 -5.34 -6.28
CA HIS A 632 3.15 -5.67 -7.71
C HIS A 632 2.37 -4.65 -8.56
N SER A 633 2.46 -4.71 -9.90
CA SER A 633 1.68 -3.90 -10.87
C SER A 633 1.10 -4.77 -12.01
N ARG A 634 0.77 -4.17 -13.16
CA ARG A 634 0.13 -4.78 -14.35
C ARG A 634 1.06 -5.73 -15.15
N ILE A 635 1.26 -6.93 -14.60
CA ILE A 635 1.95 -8.05 -15.26
C ILE A 635 1.10 -8.55 -16.45
N ALA A 636 1.71 -8.73 -17.62
CA ALA A 636 1.05 -9.42 -18.76
C ALA A 636 0.85 -10.92 -18.44
N PHE A 637 -0.22 -11.55 -18.92
CA PHE A 637 -0.61 -12.92 -18.56
C PHE A 637 0.35 -14.03 -19.09
N LEU A 638 1.59 -14.07 -18.58
CA LEU A 638 2.61 -15.05 -18.94
C LEU A 638 2.52 -16.34 -18.11
N ASN A 639 2.20 -17.44 -18.79
CA ASN A 639 2.22 -18.76 -18.18
C ASN A 639 3.66 -19.28 -17.98
N THR A 640 3.81 -20.34 -17.18
CA THR A 640 5.13 -20.84 -16.79
C THR A 640 5.89 -21.51 -17.95
N ASP A 641 5.20 -22.00 -18.99
CA ASP A 641 5.84 -22.54 -20.20
C ASP A 641 6.47 -21.41 -21.02
N GLU A 642 5.73 -20.33 -21.29
CA GLU A 642 6.25 -19.11 -21.92
C GLU A 642 7.44 -18.53 -21.15
N LEU A 643 7.33 -18.45 -19.82
CA LEU A 643 8.39 -17.93 -18.95
C LEU A 643 9.65 -18.81 -18.99
N VAL A 644 9.51 -20.14 -19.00
CA VAL A 644 10.63 -21.06 -19.21
C VAL A 644 11.23 -20.89 -20.60
N ASN A 645 10.41 -20.80 -21.64
CA ASN A 645 10.86 -20.87 -23.04
C ASN A 645 11.50 -19.56 -23.49
N LYS A 646 11.01 -18.39 -23.05
CA LYS A 646 11.61 -17.08 -23.34
C LYS A 646 12.85 -16.74 -22.48
N SER A 647 13.01 -17.33 -21.29
CA SER A 647 14.20 -17.12 -20.43
C SER A 647 15.49 -17.74 -20.99
N ASN A 648 16.65 -17.08 -20.81
CA ASN A 648 17.95 -17.65 -21.20
C ASN A 648 18.50 -18.64 -20.15
N GLY A 649 18.21 -18.39 -18.87
CA GLY A 649 18.57 -19.25 -17.74
C GLY A 649 17.41 -19.43 -16.79
N VAL A 650 17.31 -20.61 -16.16
CA VAL A 650 16.37 -20.86 -15.06
C VAL A 650 17.14 -21.63 -14.00
N VAL A 651 17.15 -21.14 -12.76
CA VAL A 651 18.00 -21.66 -11.66
C VAL A 651 17.26 -21.72 -10.34
N ASN A 652 17.51 -22.74 -9.53
CA ASN A 652 17.22 -22.75 -8.10
C ASN A 652 18.41 -22.12 -7.36
N ALA A 653 18.19 -21.10 -6.54
CA ALA A 653 19.26 -20.32 -5.94
C ALA A 653 18.95 -19.79 -4.52
N GLU A 654 19.96 -19.18 -3.90
CA GLU A 654 19.87 -18.48 -2.62
C GLU A 654 20.62 -17.15 -2.68
N VAL A 655 19.99 -16.06 -2.26
CA VAL A 655 20.59 -14.72 -2.26
C VAL A 655 21.63 -14.63 -1.15
N ILE A 656 22.89 -14.36 -1.51
CA ILE A 656 24.03 -14.33 -0.58
C ILE A 656 24.58 -12.92 -0.33
N SER A 657 24.42 -11.98 -1.25
CA SER A 657 24.69 -10.57 -1.01
C SER A 657 23.77 -9.67 -1.84
N ILE A 658 23.54 -8.44 -1.36
CA ILE A 658 22.72 -7.42 -2.00
C ILE A 658 23.44 -6.09 -1.83
N ASN A 659 23.63 -5.36 -2.92
CA ASN A 659 24.33 -4.08 -2.92
C ASN A 659 23.60 -3.05 -3.78
N SER A 660 22.84 -2.15 -3.14
CA SER A 660 22.29 -0.97 -3.80
C SER A 660 23.38 0.09 -4.01
N TYR A 661 23.53 0.57 -5.24
CA TYR A 661 24.44 1.66 -5.61
C TYR A 661 23.69 2.73 -6.41
N MET A 662 24.11 3.98 -6.27
CA MET A 662 23.58 5.10 -7.04
C MET A 662 24.59 5.48 -8.12
N THR A 663 24.12 5.70 -9.35
CA THR A 663 24.96 6.21 -10.46
C THR A 663 25.23 7.70 -10.31
N GLU A 664 26.13 8.22 -11.15
CA GLU A 664 26.30 9.68 -11.34
C GLU A 664 24.99 10.34 -11.81
N THR A 665 24.10 9.57 -12.45
CA THR A 665 22.76 9.96 -12.93
C THR A 665 21.63 9.84 -11.90
N MET A 666 21.95 9.77 -10.59
CA MET A 666 21.00 9.62 -9.47
C MET A 666 20.13 8.34 -9.47
N ARG A 667 20.22 7.50 -10.51
CA ARG A 667 19.53 6.20 -10.60
C ARG A 667 20.10 5.23 -9.58
N ILE A 668 19.23 4.54 -8.85
CA ILE A 668 19.64 3.49 -7.92
C ILE A 668 19.45 2.12 -8.57
N TYR A 669 20.51 1.32 -8.58
CA TYR A 669 20.47 -0.09 -8.97
C TYR A 669 20.77 -0.95 -7.76
N THR A 670 20.23 -2.16 -7.75
CA THR A 670 20.58 -3.18 -6.77
C THR A 670 21.17 -4.39 -7.50
N ASP A 671 22.45 -4.65 -7.25
CA ASP A 671 23.08 -5.91 -7.61
C ASP A 671 22.68 -6.96 -6.57
N VAL A 672 22.15 -8.09 -7.04
CA VAL A 672 21.74 -9.24 -6.24
C VAL A 672 22.65 -10.42 -6.59
N GLU A 673 23.48 -10.83 -5.63
CA GLU A 673 24.36 -11.98 -5.77
C GLU A 673 23.64 -13.24 -5.29
N ILE A 674 23.53 -14.23 -6.15
CA ILE A 674 22.90 -15.51 -5.88
C ILE A 674 23.90 -16.67 -5.97
N LYS A 675 23.82 -17.58 -5.01
CA LYS A 675 24.45 -18.89 -5.09
C LYS A 675 23.51 -19.88 -5.76
N VAL A 676 23.92 -20.40 -6.91
CA VAL A 676 23.16 -21.39 -7.69
C VAL A 676 23.25 -22.76 -7.01
N LYS A 677 22.10 -23.41 -6.81
CA LYS A 677 21.97 -24.78 -6.28
C LYS A 677 21.79 -25.79 -7.40
N ASP A 678 20.79 -25.58 -8.24
CA ASP A 678 20.44 -26.43 -9.38
C ASP A 678 20.24 -25.57 -10.63
N THR A 679 20.70 -26.04 -11.78
CA THR A 679 20.36 -25.43 -13.08
C THR A 679 19.20 -26.19 -13.73
N ILE A 680 18.21 -25.45 -14.23
CA ILE A 680 17.00 -25.96 -14.89
C ILE A 680 17.06 -25.69 -16.40
N LYS A 681 17.48 -24.47 -16.79
CA LYS A 681 17.73 -24.05 -18.18
C LYS A 681 18.98 -23.17 -18.22
N GLY A 682 19.65 -23.12 -19.38
CA GLY A 682 20.79 -22.23 -19.64
C GLY A 682 22.16 -22.85 -19.36
N SER A 683 23.19 -22.01 -19.42
CA SER A 683 24.62 -22.37 -19.28
C SER A 683 25.21 -22.04 -17.91
N ILE A 684 24.38 -21.60 -16.95
CA ILE A 684 24.80 -21.29 -15.58
C ILE A 684 25.24 -22.58 -14.87
N ASN A 685 26.37 -22.53 -14.16
CA ASN A 685 26.92 -23.70 -13.47
C ASN A 685 26.31 -23.87 -12.07
N GLU A 686 26.06 -25.12 -11.67
CA GLU A 686 25.67 -25.44 -10.31
C GLU A 686 26.81 -25.10 -9.32
N ASN A 687 26.46 -24.62 -8.12
CA ASN A 687 27.37 -24.11 -7.09
C ASN A 687 28.21 -22.87 -7.47
N SER A 688 28.01 -22.23 -8.62
CA SER A 688 28.61 -20.91 -8.88
C SER A 688 27.87 -19.78 -8.16
N SER A 689 28.55 -18.65 -8.01
CA SER A 689 27.89 -17.36 -7.76
C SER A 689 27.53 -16.72 -9.11
N VAL A 690 26.38 -16.04 -9.18
CA VAL A 690 25.93 -15.22 -10.30
C VAL A 690 25.40 -13.91 -9.73
N ILE A 691 25.68 -12.79 -10.39
CA ILE A 691 25.08 -11.49 -10.06
C ILE A 691 24.09 -11.14 -11.17
N PHE A 692 22.89 -10.72 -10.77
CA PHE A 692 21.96 -10.01 -11.65
C PHE A 692 21.68 -8.61 -11.08
N THR A 693 21.39 -7.65 -11.95
CA THR A 693 21.09 -6.26 -11.55
C THR A 693 19.62 -5.96 -11.80
N ILE A 694 18.97 -5.27 -10.86
CA ILE A 694 17.63 -4.70 -11.03
C ILE A 694 17.64 -3.18 -10.76
N PRO A 695 16.77 -2.38 -11.40
CA PRO A 695 16.57 -0.99 -11.00
C PRO A 695 15.77 -0.91 -9.69
N GLY A 696 16.10 0.06 -8.85
CA GLY A 696 15.51 0.28 -7.53
C GLY A 696 16.48 0.01 -6.38
N GLY A 697 16.11 0.49 -5.20
CA GLY A 697 16.88 0.32 -3.96
C GLY A 697 16.92 1.58 -3.09
N ARG A 698 17.75 1.56 -2.04
CA ARG A 698 17.88 2.68 -1.08
C ARG A 698 19.35 3.02 -0.83
N VAL A 699 19.74 4.28 -1.06
CA VAL A 699 21.14 4.76 -0.95
C VAL A 699 21.16 6.15 -0.31
N ASN A 700 21.95 6.34 0.75
CA ASN A 700 22.21 7.65 1.39
C ASN A 700 20.97 8.48 1.79
N GLY A 701 19.81 7.84 2.02
CA GLY A 701 18.54 8.51 2.35
C GLY A 701 17.61 8.78 1.16
N TYR A 702 18.11 8.56 -0.06
CA TYR A 702 17.30 8.44 -1.28
C TYR A 702 16.75 7.01 -1.38
N ALA A 703 15.54 6.90 -1.92
CA ALA A 703 14.97 5.63 -2.34
C ALA A 703 14.46 5.78 -3.77
N MET A 704 14.75 4.78 -4.59
CA MET A 704 14.17 4.65 -5.93
C MET A 704 13.33 3.38 -5.93
N VAL A 705 12.03 3.52 -6.21
CA VAL A 705 11.10 2.41 -6.38
C VAL A 705 10.78 2.32 -7.88
N CYS A 706 11.04 1.17 -8.47
CA CYS A 706 10.54 0.82 -9.79
C CYS A 706 9.29 -0.05 -9.59
N SER A 707 8.18 0.24 -10.26
CA SER A 707 7.07 -0.73 -10.30
C SER A 707 7.54 -2.05 -10.95
N GLU A 708 6.88 -3.16 -10.61
CA GLU A 708 7.17 -4.53 -11.08
C GLU A 708 8.53 -5.15 -10.75
N MET A 709 9.46 -4.44 -10.12
CA MET A 709 10.76 -5.00 -9.77
C MET A 709 10.75 -5.61 -8.36
N PRO A 710 11.14 -6.90 -8.21
CA PRO A 710 11.07 -7.57 -6.91
C PRO A 710 12.24 -7.17 -6.00
N GLU A 711 11.96 -6.75 -4.76
CA GLU A 711 13.00 -6.60 -3.74
C GLU A 711 13.45 -7.98 -3.22
N PHE A 712 14.75 -8.16 -3.02
CA PHE A 712 15.34 -9.35 -2.41
C PHE A 712 15.85 -9.06 -0.99
N LYS A 713 15.94 -10.10 -0.16
CA LYS A 713 16.63 -10.11 1.14
C LYS A 713 17.71 -11.19 1.17
N VAL A 714 18.81 -10.94 1.88
CA VAL A 714 19.90 -11.92 2.02
C VAL A 714 19.41 -13.14 2.79
N GLY A 715 19.56 -14.33 2.21
CA GLY A 715 18.99 -15.58 2.68
C GLY A 715 17.70 -16.01 1.98
N ASP A 716 17.12 -15.18 1.11
CA ASP A 716 15.98 -15.57 0.27
C ASP A 716 16.36 -16.74 -0.64
N LYS A 717 15.49 -17.75 -0.70
CA LYS A 717 15.61 -18.90 -1.59
C LYS A 717 14.55 -18.77 -2.68
N ALA A 718 14.92 -18.94 -3.94
CA ALA A 718 13.98 -18.82 -5.05
C ALA A 718 14.41 -19.64 -6.26
N ILE A 719 13.44 -20.03 -7.08
CA ILE A 719 13.66 -20.33 -8.48
C ILE A 719 13.53 -19.01 -9.25
N LEU A 720 14.52 -18.72 -10.10
CA LEU A 720 14.67 -17.44 -10.80
C LEU A 720 14.73 -17.68 -12.31
N TYR A 721 13.98 -16.85 -13.04
CA TYR A 721 13.86 -16.86 -14.49
C TYR A 721 14.67 -15.68 -15.05
N LEU A 722 15.83 -15.98 -15.63
CA LEU A 722 16.87 -15.01 -15.91
C LEU A 722 17.08 -14.79 -17.41
N ARG A 723 17.19 -13.51 -17.81
CA ARG A 723 17.67 -13.10 -19.12
C ARG A 723 19.16 -12.76 -19.03
N TYR A 724 19.94 -13.18 -20.02
CA TYR A 724 21.32 -12.76 -20.20
C TYR A 724 21.34 -11.61 -21.20
N LEU A 725 22.15 -10.59 -20.91
CA LEU A 725 22.28 -9.35 -21.67
C LEU A 725 23.67 -9.37 -22.35
N PRO A 726 23.81 -9.79 -23.62
CA PRO A 726 25.12 -10.10 -24.20
C PRO A 726 26.06 -8.91 -24.44
N LYS A 727 25.53 -7.68 -24.56
CA LYS A 727 26.33 -6.45 -24.79
C LYS A 727 26.95 -5.95 -23.48
N SER A 728 26.19 -6.01 -22.39
CA SER A 728 26.59 -5.63 -21.04
C SER A 728 27.31 -6.75 -20.27
N GLY A 729 27.10 -8.01 -20.67
CA GLY A 729 27.61 -9.20 -19.99
C GLY A 729 26.91 -9.52 -18.66
N LYS A 730 25.77 -8.87 -18.39
CA LYS A 730 25.00 -9.00 -17.14
C LYS A 730 23.88 -10.02 -17.25
N TRP A 731 23.34 -10.43 -16.09
CA TRP A 731 22.03 -11.07 -15.98
C TRP A 731 21.00 -10.08 -15.43
N THR A 732 19.74 -10.30 -15.77
CA THR A 732 18.55 -9.62 -15.24
C THR A 732 17.40 -10.64 -15.10
N LEU A 733 16.28 -10.22 -14.52
CA LEU A 733 15.03 -10.99 -14.47
C LEU A 733 14.29 -10.88 -15.80
N TYR A 734 13.65 -11.96 -16.27
CA TYR A 734 13.01 -11.96 -17.59
C TYR A 734 11.76 -11.07 -17.70
N ALA A 735 11.00 -10.97 -16.61
CA ALA A 735 9.72 -10.27 -16.47
C ALA A 735 9.48 -10.01 -14.97
N GLY A 736 10.21 -9.05 -14.41
CA GLY A 736 10.05 -8.54 -13.03
C GLY A 736 9.74 -9.58 -11.95
N THR A 737 8.71 -9.29 -11.17
CA THR A 737 8.21 -10.11 -10.05
C THR A 737 7.81 -11.53 -10.46
N ARG A 738 7.12 -11.69 -11.59
CA ARG A 738 6.71 -12.98 -12.20
C ARG A 738 7.89 -13.93 -12.44
N SER A 739 9.11 -13.40 -12.55
CA SER A 739 10.37 -14.15 -12.72
C SER A 739 10.97 -14.69 -11.42
N VAL A 740 10.23 -14.61 -10.31
CA VAL A 740 10.61 -15.18 -9.01
C VAL A 740 9.56 -16.21 -8.59
N THR A 741 10.02 -17.36 -8.11
CA THR A 741 9.16 -18.36 -7.44
C THR A 741 9.83 -18.73 -6.13
N VAL A 742 9.31 -18.20 -5.02
CA VAL A 742 9.98 -18.25 -3.71
C VAL A 742 9.95 -19.68 -3.16
N VAL A 743 11.07 -20.12 -2.62
CA VAL A 743 11.22 -21.41 -1.94
C VAL A 743 11.11 -21.20 -0.44
N THR A 744 10.04 -21.71 0.16
CA THR A 744 9.83 -21.75 1.61
C THR A 744 10.27 -23.09 2.19
N GLU A 745 10.50 -23.13 3.50
CA GLU A 745 10.93 -24.34 4.22
C GLU A 745 10.02 -24.54 5.43
N ASP A 746 9.43 -25.74 5.54
CA ASP A 746 8.61 -26.11 6.69
C ASP A 746 9.51 -26.30 7.92
N THR A 747 9.40 -25.38 8.87
CA THR A 747 10.18 -25.36 10.12
C THR A 747 10.01 -26.61 11.01
N GLN A 748 9.00 -27.46 10.77
CA GLN A 748 8.79 -28.71 11.51
C GLN A 748 9.37 -29.94 10.80
N THR A 749 9.34 -29.98 9.45
CA THR A 749 9.78 -31.16 8.68
C THR A 749 11.07 -30.96 7.87
N GLY A 750 11.55 -29.73 7.72
CA GLY A 750 12.71 -29.38 6.88
C GLY A 750 12.44 -29.51 5.37
N LYS A 751 11.20 -29.80 4.96
CA LYS A 751 10.82 -29.93 3.55
C LYS A 751 10.73 -28.55 2.89
N GLN A 752 11.26 -28.44 1.68
CA GLN A 752 11.19 -27.22 0.87
C GLN A 752 10.05 -27.29 -0.15
N TYR A 753 9.30 -26.20 -0.22
CA TYR A 753 8.13 -26.03 -1.08
C TYR A 753 8.30 -24.75 -1.88
N VAL A 754 7.84 -24.75 -3.13
CA VAL A 754 7.70 -23.51 -3.88
C VAL A 754 6.40 -22.83 -3.48
N LYS A 755 6.39 -21.50 -3.41
CA LYS A 755 5.20 -20.66 -3.43
C LYS A 755 5.33 -19.65 -4.59
N PRO A 756 4.22 -19.11 -5.12
CA PRO A 756 4.31 -17.95 -5.99
C PRO A 756 4.97 -16.77 -5.24
N TYR A 757 5.65 -15.87 -5.96
CA TYR A 757 6.29 -14.70 -5.34
C TYR A 757 5.23 -13.69 -4.90
N SER A 758 4.34 -13.34 -5.83
CA SER A 758 3.12 -12.56 -5.60
C SER A 758 1.91 -13.46 -5.29
N GLU A 759 0.76 -12.91 -4.89
CA GLU A 759 -0.49 -13.68 -4.97
C GLU A 759 -1.10 -13.67 -6.38
N TYR A 760 -0.81 -12.67 -7.23
CA TYR A 760 -1.18 -12.67 -8.66
C TYR A 760 -0.63 -13.91 -9.39
N ASP A 761 0.61 -14.31 -9.08
CA ASP A 761 1.28 -15.50 -9.59
C ASP A 761 0.60 -16.82 -9.15
N SER A 762 -0.28 -16.79 -8.13
CA SER A 762 -1.00 -17.98 -7.66
C SER A 762 -1.88 -18.60 -8.76
N ILE A 763 -2.37 -17.78 -9.68
CA ILE A 763 -3.07 -18.13 -10.93
C ILE A 763 -2.24 -19.14 -11.76
N PHE A 764 -0.99 -18.80 -12.07
CA PHE A 764 -0.10 -19.67 -12.85
C PHE A 764 0.39 -20.86 -12.01
N TYR A 765 0.73 -20.62 -10.74
CA TYR A 765 1.16 -21.65 -9.81
C TYR A 765 0.10 -22.76 -9.59
N ASN A 766 -1.19 -22.40 -9.51
CA ASN A 766 -2.29 -23.35 -9.43
C ASN A 766 -2.43 -24.17 -10.72
N THR A 767 -2.10 -23.58 -11.87
CA THR A 767 -2.04 -24.28 -13.17
C THR A 767 -0.87 -25.27 -13.21
N ASP A 768 0.33 -24.85 -12.78
CA ASP A 768 1.50 -25.72 -12.65
C ASP A 768 1.23 -26.89 -11.69
N LYS A 769 0.59 -26.61 -10.53
CA LYS A 769 0.19 -27.61 -9.54
C LYS A 769 -0.70 -28.70 -10.15
N LYS A 770 -1.64 -28.33 -11.03
CA LYS A 770 -2.51 -29.27 -11.76
C LYS A 770 -1.75 -30.04 -12.84
N ALA A 771 -0.82 -29.40 -13.55
CA ALA A 771 0.02 -30.05 -14.55
C ALA A 771 0.99 -31.08 -13.93
N ILE A 772 1.46 -30.82 -12.71
CA ILE A 772 2.22 -31.77 -11.89
C ILE A 772 1.33 -32.93 -11.42
N GLN A 773 0.18 -32.62 -10.82
CA GLN A 773 -0.75 -33.64 -10.32
C GLN A 773 -1.31 -34.57 -11.41
N SER A 774 -1.44 -34.11 -12.65
CA SER A 774 -1.89 -34.95 -13.77
C SER A 774 -0.78 -35.82 -14.38
N LYS A 775 0.49 -35.38 -14.31
CA LYS A 775 1.68 -36.16 -14.72
C LYS A 775 2.09 -37.20 -13.65
N SER A 776 1.81 -36.96 -12.37
CA SER A 776 2.21 -37.83 -11.25
C SER A 776 1.27 -39.01 -11.03
N SER A 777 1.71 -40.23 -11.40
CA SER A 777 0.99 -41.50 -11.22
C SER A 777 1.03 -42.07 -9.77
N VAL A 778 1.23 -41.20 -8.78
CA VAL A 778 1.41 -41.57 -7.36
C VAL A 778 0.09 -41.41 -6.59
N GLN A 779 -0.13 -42.25 -5.58
CA GLN A 779 -1.37 -42.23 -4.79
C GLN A 779 -1.58 -40.89 -4.07
N LYS A 780 -2.85 -40.45 -4.00
CA LYS A 780 -3.26 -39.39 -3.08
C LYS A 780 -2.95 -39.82 -1.64
N THR A 781 -2.04 -39.12 -0.99
CA THR A 781 -1.94 -39.07 0.47
C THR A 781 -2.96 -38.07 1.00
N ASP A 782 -3.72 -38.43 2.04
CA ASP A 782 -4.89 -37.66 2.52
C ASP A 782 -4.57 -36.36 3.28
N GLU A 783 -3.36 -35.80 3.12
CA GLU A 783 -3.03 -34.45 3.61
C GLU A 783 -3.21 -33.41 2.48
N PRO A 784 -4.02 -32.35 2.67
CA PRO A 784 -4.24 -31.31 1.68
C PRO A 784 -3.04 -30.36 1.63
N ASN A 785 -1.91 -30.82 1.07
CA ASN A 785 -0.68 -30.04 1.06
C ASN A 785 -0.85 -28.79 0.16
N THR A 786 -0.86 -27.62 0.79
CA THR A 786 -1.19 -26.33 0.14
C THR A 786 -0.19 -25.99 -0.96
N TYR A 787 1.06 -26.45 -0.83
CA TYR A 787 2.16 -26.10 -1.73
C TYR A 787 2.75 -27.31 -2.48
N ILE A 788 3.30 -27.05 -3.66
CA ILE A 788 4.07 -28.00 -4.48
C ILE A 788 5.46 -28.18 -3.84
N SER A 789 6.02 -29.40 -3.81
CA SER A 789 7.41 -29.60 -3.39
C SER A 789 8.38 -28.96 -4.40
N ILE A 790 9.55 -28.52 -3.92
CA ILE A 790 10.58 -28.00 -4.84
C ILE A 790 11.05 -29.06 -5.85
N GLU A 791 11.08 -30.34 -5.44
CA GLU A 791 11.52 -31.46 -6.27
C GLU A 791 10.54 -31.70 -7.44
N ASP A 792 9.24 -31.77 -7.17
CA ASP A 792 8.20 -31.92 -8.20
C ASP A 792 8.19 -30.72 -9.17
N TYR A 793 8.34 -29.51 -8.65
CA TYR A 793 8.33 -28.29 -9.47
C TYR A 793 9.57 -28.22 -10.38
N MET A 794 10.77 -28.52 -9.86
CA MET A 794 11.98 -28.60 -10.70
C MET A 794 11.89 -29.69 -11.76
N LEU A 795 11.26 -30.84 -11.47
CA LEU A 795 11.00 -31.89 -12.46
C LEU A 795 10.02 -31.44 -13.56
N TYR A 796 9.00 -30.65 -13.20
CA TYR A 796 8.05 -30.06 -14.14
C TYR A 796 8.72 -29.04 -15.07
N LEU A 797 9.49 -28.08 -14.54
CA LEU A 797 10.23 -27.12 -15.37
C LEU A 797 11.25 -27.84 -16.27
N LYS A 798 11.97 -28.84 -15.74
CA LYS A 798 12.88 -29.73 -16.53
C LYS A 798 12.12 -30.66 -17.51
N SER A 799 10.78 -30.64 -17.54
CA SER A 799 9.96 -31.27 -18.58
C SER A 799 9.62 -30.31 -19.72
N LEU A 800 9.32 -29.04 -19.42
CA LEU A 800 9.02 -27.99 -20.41
C LEU A 800 10.24 -27.73 -21.32
N VAL A 801 11.43 -27.57 -20.71
CA VAL A 801 12.74 -27.43 -21.41
C VAL A 801 13.09 -28.60 -22.35
N LYS A 802 12.34 -29.71 -22.31
CA LYS A 802 12.50 -30.89 -23.20
C LYS A 802 11.43 -31.01 -24.28
N GLN A 803 10.37 -30.19 -24.22
CA GLN A 803 9.37 -30.10 -25.28
C GLN A 803 9.81 -29.08 -26.36
N ASP A 804 10.70 -28.16 -25.97
CA ASP A 804 11.35 -27.11 -26.78
C ASP A 804 12.59 -27.63 -27.58
N LYS A 805 12.69 -28.95 -27.84
CA LYS A 805 13.84 -29.63 -28.47
C LYS A 805 13.47 -30.85 -29.33
#